data_AF-A0A7Y5GI55-F1
#
_entry.id   AF-A0A7Y5GI55-F1
#
_cell.length_a   1.000
_cell.length_b   1.000
_cell.length_c   1.000
_cell.angle_alpha   90.00
_cell.angle_beta   90.00
_cell.angle_gamma   90.00
#
_symmetry.space_group_name_H-M   'P 1'
#
loop_
_entity.id
_entity.type
_entity.pdbx_description
1 polymer ?
#
loop_
_entity_poly.entity_id
_entity_poly.type
_entity_poly.pdbx_seq_one_letter_code
_entity_poly.pdbx_strand_id
1 'polypeptide(L)'
;MSFLFFVLFAAMGVVLHAADDFVLLQSGMLRDGQRVDSFEMQKRPLTNAEYKLFVDATGYAAPLHWENGRIPAGMDNHPVIFVNRIDAAAYLKWRNEKERRIYRLPTALEFEYAARAGEAEATYPWGRAAPAGKANFDPKGDRTFGEWRTYVKPAGSYPPNKWGLYDMAGNVWQMVDRYPDPAISRFVYRIENPTERENQLAGGSWARASYYLRCGVFGGASSGIRHPDIGFRLVREPEGSTHFQRIPRRVIAAPIGGGKVFLSWQLLPEDTAATGFHVYRARRPDAAGDRITSSPIPNSTNFTDTSAPAVNRLYYRVRPVRAGGQEGPPSEWAGVEPGANRSNAIAVFEPTVQEGGAVPIFGDLNGDGVLDAVLRLDNGIREMSRDPGVPVELEAFTSYGRSLWRRPLVGHDHCFGSANNVPVVVYDLDGDGKAEVVSRYQEGEQVYLAVLDGMSGRVLRKTPWTEMASDFARSSTRIHMSIAYLNGKTPAIITQTGLYENEIFDAYGPELNKLWQYRSFAETNGSGSHHIDIADVDGDGKDEVFNGTTVLNPDGTLRWSIYREHPDIVAIKRILPGTKERQVYYAVESSVHAGAYLVDAKTGKILWKTNREDDPRWSHAHIGWASEVFRGSPGMEMLTNRDGHLAKDQVLFASDGRILMNPFPPGWKPVHWTGDETRELMSNDGTRLGRFTGKAVEAIEAAVPNELGSGSCNMVADLAGDYRDEVVCAGKTNAGRRAVFVFTNVEPLAKRDLTRTANREYRLWMARNQGGGYASYFEWQPE
;
A
#
# COMPACT_ATOMS: atom_id res chain seq x y z
N MET A 1 47.22 39.56 22.34
CA MET A 1 48.46 38.78 22.56
C MET A 1 48.05 37.31 22.50
N SER A 2 48.14 36.64 21.34
CA SER A 2 49.33 35.91 20.82
C SER A 2 49.73 34.80 21.80
N PHE A 3 49.73 33.50 21.48
CA PHE A 3 50.43 32.74 20.43
C PHE A 3 49.72 31.37 20.26
N LEU A 4 49.37 30.87 19.06
CA LEU A 4 50.16 30.16 18.02
C LEU A 4 50.90 28.86 18.44
N PHE A 5 50.47 27.78 17.77
CA PHE A 5 51.21 26.62 17.18
C PHE A 5 50.95 25.24 17.78
N PHE A 6 50.23 24.40 17.00
CA PHE A 6 50.76 23.11 16.50
C PHE A 6 50.08 22.77 15.16
N VAL A 7 50.90 22.41 14.17
CA VAL A 7 50.57 22.10 12.77
C VAL A 7 51.26 20.77 12.41
N LEU A 8 50.64 20.02 11.48
CA LEU A 8 51.07 18.77 10.79
C LEU A 8 50.94 17.47 11.64
N PHE A 9 50.25 16.41 11.21
CA PHE A 9 50.23 15.76 9.88
C PHE A 9 48.81 15.28 9.48
N ALA A 10 48.32 15.71 8.32
CA ALA A 10 47.27 15.00 7.58
C ALA A 10 47.87 14.59 6.24
N ALA A 11 48.07 13.29 6.05
CA ALA A 11 48.54 12.71 4.81
C ALA A 11 47.51 12.96 3.70
N MET A 12 48.00 13.47 2.57
CA MET A 12 47.24 13.79 1.37
C MET A 12 46.52 12.55 0.83
N GLY A 13 45.23 12.43 1.13
CA GLY A 13 44.24 11.81 0.26
C GLY A 13 43.52 12.92 -0.47
N VAL A 14 43.93 13.23 -1.70
CA VAL A 14 43.17 14.14 -2.58
C VAL A 14 41.87 13.43 -2.93
N VAL A 15 40.81 13.70 -2.16
CA VAL A 15 39.44 13.45 -2.61
C VAL A 15 39.17 14.51 -3.68
N LEU A 16 39.38 14.14 -4.95
CA LEU A 16 38.86 14.89 -6.08
C LEU A 16 37.34 14.99 -5.93
N HIS A 17 36.85 16.05 -5.29
CA HIS A 17 35.52 16.56 -5.61
C HIS A 17 35.62 17.08 -7.05
N ALA A 18 35.15 16.28 -8.02
CA ALA A 18 34.90 16.80 -9.35
C ALA A 18 33.96 18.00 -9.21
N ALA A 19 34.45 19.20 -9.54
CA ALA A 19 33.65 20.42 -9.56
C ALA A 19 32.38 20.18 -10.40
N ASP A 20 31.23 20.62 -9.89
CA ASP A 20 29.87 20.21 -10.28
C ASP A 20 29.65 20.02 -11.80
N ASP A 21 29.49 18.77 -12.21
CA ASP A 21 29.09 18.36 -13.56
C ASP A 21 27.57 18.45 -13.79
N PHE A 22 26.87 19.26 -12.98
CA PHE A 22 25.43 19.47 -13.03
C PHE A 22 25.11 20.93 -13.39
N VAL A 23 23.96 21.14 -14.04
CA VAL A 23 23.38 22.46 -14.31
C VAL A 23 22.07 22.55 -13.56
N LEU A 24 21.84 23.63 -12.82
CA LEU A 24 20.54 23.94 -12.23
C LEU A 24 19.61 24.52 -13.31
N LEU A 25 18.54 23.80 -13.60
CA LEU A 25 17.44 24.24 -14.46
C LEU A 25 16.33 24.80 -13.58
N GLN A 26 16.00 26.08 -13.79
CA GLN A 26 14.91 26.72 -13.07
C GLN A 26 13.55 26.22 -13.58
N SER A 27 12.55 26.22 -12.71
CA SER A 27 11.18 25.85 -13.07
C SER A 27 10.67 26.69 -14.24
N GLY A 28 9.87 26.08 -15.11
CA GLY A 28 9.30 26.77 -16.26
C GLY A 28 8.15 26.02 -16.90
N MET A 29 7.69 26.54 -18.03
CA MET A 29 6.58 26.00 -18.81
C MET A 29 7.08 25.51 -20.17
N LEU A 30 6.59 24.36 -20.59
CA LEU A 30 6.66 23.91 -21.98
C LEU A 30 5.55 24.55 -22.83
N ARG A 31 5.68 24.41 -24.15
CA ARG A 31 4.77 25.00 -25.14
C ARG A 31 3.32 24.54 -24.95
N ASP A 32 3.11 23.30 -24.52
CA ASP A 32 1.81 22.69 -24.28
C ASP A 32 1.21 23.05 -22.89
N GLY A 33 1.82 24.03 -22.20
CA GLY A 33 1.39 24.53 -20.91
C GLY A 33 1.75 23.62 -19.73
N GLN A 34 2.56 22.57 -19.93
CA GLN A 34 3.00 21.72 -18.82
C GLN A 34 4.12 22.41 -18.04
N ARG A 35 3.94 22.46 -16.72
CA ARG A 35 4.93 22.98 -15.77
C ARG A 35 5.96 21.92 -15.41
N VAL A 36 7.22 22.33 -15.32
CA VAL A 36 8.35 21.53 -14.81
C VAL A 36 8.93 22.23 -13.58
N ASP A 37 9.14 21.49 -12.49
CA ASP A 37 9.79 22.00 -11.27
C ASP A 37 11.29 22.24 -11.54
N SER A 38 11.98 23.01 -10.70
CA SER A 38 13.44 23.18 -10.87
C SER A 38 14.16 21.86 -10.59
N PHE A 39 15.17 21.51 -11.37
CA PHE A 39 15.99 20.30 -11.14
C PHE A 39 17.43 20.52 -11.56
N GLU A 40 18.35 19.69 -11.06
CA GLU A 40 19.73 19.69 -11.55
C GLU A 40 19.94 18.55 -12.52
N MET A 41 20.48 18.81 -13.71
CA MET A 41 20.76 17.78 -14.72
C MET A 41 22.27 17.68 -14.98
N GLN A 42 22.76 16.44 -15.10
CA GLN A 42 24.13 16.19 -15.50
C GLN A 42 24.40 16.78 -16.89
N LYS A 43 25.50 17.52 -17.04
CA LYS A 43 25.86 18.26 -18.26
C LYS A 43 25.92 17.37 -19.49
N ARG A 44 26.34 16.11 -19.34
CA ARG A 44 26.59 15.14 -20.39
C ARG A 44 26.06 13.75 -19.98
N PRO A 45 25.89 12.81 -20.93
CA PRO A 45 25.59 11.42 -20.61
C PRO A 45 26.65 10.83 -19.69
N LEU A 46 26.24 9.92 -18.81
CA LEU A 46 27.15 9.24 -17.87
C LEU A 46 28.23 8.50 -18.66
N THR A 47 29.48 8.65 -18.24
CA THR A 47 30.64 8.07 -18.93
C THR A 47 31.07 6.73 -18.36
N ASN A 48 31.85 5.98 -19.14
CA ASN A 48 32.45 4.72 -18.70
C ASN A 48 33.29 4.90 -17.42
N ALA A 49 34.08 5.98 -17.32
CA ALA A 49 34.89 6.27 -16.13
C ALA A 49 34.03 6.46 -14.87
N GLU A 50 32.88 7.13 -14.98
CA GLU A 50 31.97 7.35 -13.85
C GLU A 50 31.23 6.07 -13.47
N TYR A 51 30.76 5.29 -14.46
CA TYR A 51 30.13 4.00 -14.22
C TYR A 51 31.10 2.96 -13.63
N LYS A 52 32.40 3.04 -13.99
CA LYS A 52 33.43 2.17 -13.43
C LYS A 52 33.59 2.35 -11.91
N LEU A 53 33.38 3.55 -11.38
CA LEU A 53 33.40 3.80 -9.94
C LEU A 53 32.31 2.98 -9.21
N PHE A 54 31.14 2.82 -9.83
CA PHE A 54 30.06 1.98 -9.30
C PHE A 54 30.43 0.50 -9.35
N VAL A 55 30.91 0.02 -10.51
CA VAL A 55 31.35 -1.37 -10.70
C VAL A 55 32.42 -1.73 -9.66
N ASP A 56 33.42 -0.88 -9.48
CA ASP A 56 34.53 -1.14 -8.54
C ASP A 56 34.10 -1.08 -7.08
N ALA A 57 33.18 -0.18 -6.73
CA ALA A 57 32.72 -0.04 -5.36
C ALA A 57 31.76 -1.15 -4.92
N THR A 58 31.02 -1.74 -5.86
CA THR A 58 29.92 -2.67 -5.54
C THR A 58 30.16 -4.10 -6.02
N GLY A 59 31.13 -4.32 -6.91
CA GLY A 59 31.29 -5.59 -7.60
C GLY A 59 30.18 -5.89 -8.62
N TYR A 60 29.35 -4.90 -8.98
CA TYR A 60 28.29 -5.07 -9.97
C TYR A 60 28.86 -5.49 -11.33
N ALA A 61 28.07 -6.26 -12.10
CA ALA A 61 28.51 -6.74 -13.41
C ALA A 61 28.83 -5.57 -14.36
N ALA A 62 30.07 -5.54 -14.86
CA ALA A 62 30.48 -4.59 -15.87
C ALA A 62 29.71 -4.80 -17.20
N PRO A 63 29.54 -3.75 -18.04
CA PRO A 63 29.01 -3.91 -19.38
C PRO A 63 29.76 -5.01 -20.14
N LEU A 64 29.04 -5.88 -20.85
CA LEU A 64 29.60 -7.11 -21.46
C LEU A 64 30.77 -6.86 -22.43
N HIS A 65 30.89 -5.67 -22.98
CA HIS A 65 31.97 -5.28 -23.88
C HIS A 65 33.26 -4.85 -23.17
N TRP A 66 33.26 -4.78 -21.83
CA TRP A 66 34.43 -4.51 -20.99
C TRP A 66 35.17 -5.82 -20.71
N GLU A 67 36.24 -6.07 -21.45
CA GLU A 67 37.06 -7.28 -21.29
C GLU A 67 37.68 -7.32 -19.90
N ASN A 68 37.45 -8.42 -19.16
CA ASN A 68 37.90 -8.59 -17.77
C ASN A 68 37.50 -7.42 -16.86
N GLY A 69 36.32 -6.82 -17.11
CA GLY A 69 35.80 -5.68 -16.34
C GLY A 69 36.53 -4.36 -16.58
N ARG A 70 37.40 -4.27 -17.59
CA ARG A 70 38.16 -3.05 -17.91
C ARG A 70 37.47 -2.25 -19.01
N ILE A 71 37.45 -0.93 -18.83
CA ILE A 71 37.01 0.00 -19.88
C ILE A 71 37.90 -0.22 -21.11
N PRO A 72 37.33 -0.29 -22.34
CA PRO A 72 38.13 -0.34 -23.56
C PRO A 72 39.10 0.84 -23.66
N ALA A 73 40.31 0.60 -24.16
CA ALA A 73 41.35 1.62 -24.23
C ALA A 73 40.87 2.89 -24.97
N GLY A 74 41.02 4.05 -24.34
CA GLY A 74 40.61 5.35 -24.89
C GLY A 74 39.10 5.65 -24.80
N MET A 75 38.32 4.80 -24.12
CA MET A 75 36.87 4.95 -24.01
C MET A 75 36.38 5.49 -22.66
N ASP A 76 37.28 5.95 -21.79
CA ASP A 76 36.99 6.47 -20.45
C ASP A 76 35.93 7.58 -20.48
N ASN A 77 36.07 8.54 -21.40
CA ASN A 77 35.18 9.68 -21.56
C ASN A 77 34.00 9.43 -22.52
N HIS A 78 33.83 8.21 -23.04
CA HIS A 78 32.66 7.87 -23.86
C HIS A 78 31.45 7.57 -22.95
N PRO A 79 30.22 7.82 -23.43
CA PRO A 79 29.03 7.41 -22.71
C PRO A 79 29.06 5.92 -22.38
N VAL A 80 28.61 5.56 -21.18
CA VAL A 80 28.36 4.16 -20.86
C VAL A 80 27.21 3.66 -21.73
N ILE A 81 27.45 2.53 -22.39
CA ILE A 81 26.52 1.86 -23.32
C ILE A 81 26.47 0.37 -23.01
N PHE A 82 25.55 -0.37 -23.63
CA PHE A 82 25.24 -1.75 -23.25
C PHE A 82 24.78 -1.87 -21.79
N VAL A 83 24.08 -0.85 -21.31
CA VAL A 83 23.38 -0.84 -20.03
C VAL A 83 21.88 -0.82 -20.28
N ASN A 84 21.10 -1.32 -19.32
CA ASN A 84 19.64 -1.30 -19.36
C ASN A 84 19.05 -0.55 -18.15
N ARG A 85 17.72 -0.58 -18.00
CA ARG A 85 17.03 0.13 -16.90
C ARG A 85 17.41 -0.39 -15.52
N ILE A 86 17.63 -1.69 -15.41
CA ILE A 86 18.00 -2.36 -14.16
C ILE A 86 19.41 -1.92 -13.75
N ASP A 87 20.34 -1.86 -14.70
CA ASP A 87 21.71 -1.37 -14.48
C ASP A 87 21.71 0.11 -14.05
N ALA A 88 20.87 0.95 -14.70
CA ALA A 88 20.72 2.35 -14.35
C ALA A 88 20.09 2.54 -12.96
N ALA A 89 19.06 1.77 -12.61
CA ALA A 89 18.44 1.80 -11.30
C ALA A 89 19.42 1.38 -10.18
N ALA A 90 20.23 0.35 -10.41
CA ALA A 90 21.27 -0.08 -9.48
C ALA A 90 22.34 1.01 -9.29
N TYR A 91 22.79 1.65 -10.37
CA TYR A 91 23.72 2.78 -10.31
C TYR A 91 23.13 3.96 -9.52
N LEU A 92 21.87 4.32 -9.78
CA LEU A 92 21.19 5.41 -9.09
C LEU A 92 21.00 5.12 -7.60
N LYS A 93 20.62 3.89 -7.24
CA LYS A 93 20.55 3.45 -5.84
C LYS A 93 21.89 3.65 -5.14
N TRP A 94 22.98 3.17 -5.73
CA TRP A 94 24.32 3.35 -5.20
C TRP A 94 24.72 4.83 -5.06
N ARG A 95 24.41 5.68 -6.06
CA ARG A 95 24.67 7.13 -5.98
C ARG A 95 23.87 7.79 -4.86
N ASN A 96 22.60 7.42 -4.70
CA ASN A 96 21.72 7.94 -3.65
C ASN A 96 22.26 7.63 -2.25
N GLU A 97 22.68 6.39 -2.03
CA GLU A 97 23.26 5.94 -0.76
C GLU A 97 24.59 6.64 -0.47
N LYS A 98 25.47 6.70 -1.48
CA LYS A 98 26.81 7.29 -1.35
C LYS A 98 26.78 8.78 -1.03
N GLU A 99 25.86 9.52 -1.63
CA GLU A 99 25.84 10.99 -1.55
C GLU A 99 24.70 11.56 -0.71
N ARG A 100 23.81 10.69 -0.20
CA ARG A 100 22.62 11.07 0.60
C ARG A 100 21.78 12.15 -0.08
N ARG A 101 21.64 12.06 -1.40
CA ARG A 101 20.89 12.98 -2.26
C ARG A 101 20.09 12.18 -3.28
N ILE A 102 18.91 12.66 -3.67
CA ILE A 102 18.05 11.93 -4.59
C ILE A 102 18.50 12.17 -6.04
N TYR A 103 19.08 11.13 -6.62
CA TYR A 103 19.32 10.96 -8.04
C TYR A 103 18.25 10.03 -8.64
N ARG A 104 17.83 10.38 -9.85
CA ARG A 104 16.97 9.54 -10.70
C ARG A 104 17.25 9.79 -12.18
N LEU A 105 16.57 9.05 -13.05
CA LEU A 105 16.52 9.39 -14.47
C LEU A 105 15.66 10.65 -14.66
N PRO A 106 15.97 11.51 -15.65
CA PRO A 106 15.09 12.59 -16.05
C PRO A 106 13.74 12.04 -16.51
N THR A 107 12.66 12.76 -16.26
CA THR A 107 11.39 12.46 -16.93
C THR A 107 11.49 12.82 -18.41
N ALA A 108 10.62 12.25 -19.25
CA ALA A 108 10.51 12.66 -20.65
C ALA A 108 10.28 14.18 -20.78
N LEU A 109 9.42 14.73 -19.91
CA LEU A 109 9.11 16.15 -19.86
C LEU A 109 10.31 17.02 -19.47
N GLU A 110 11.06 16.60 -18.45
CA GLU A 110 12.29 17.28 -18.01
C GLU A 110 13.36 17.25 -19.09
N PHE A 111 13.54 16.12 -19.78
CA PHE A 111 14.50 16.00 -20.86
C PHE A 111 14.13 16.92 -22.02
N GLU A 112 12.86 16.99 -22.41
CA GLU A 112 12.41 17.90 -23.47
C GLU A 112 12.60 19.37 -23.07
N TYR A 113 12.23 19.73 -21.83
CA TYR A 113 12.44 21.07 -21.29
C TYR A 113 13.92 21.47 -21.34
N ALA A 114 14.79 20.59 -20.84
CA ALA A 114 16.23 20.75 -20.87
C ALA A 114 16.78 20.85 -22.30
N ALA A 115 16.27 20.04 -23.24
CA ALA A 115 16.71 20.05 -24.63
C ALA A 115 16.36 21.37 -25.31
N ARG A 116 15.15 21.89 -25.10
CA ARG A 116 14.67 23.16 -25.68
C ARG A 116 15.38 24.40 -25.15
N ALA A 117 15.95 24.35 -23.94
CA ALA A 117 16.75 25.42 -23.35
C ALA A 117 16.12 26.82 -23.41
N GLY A 118 14.83 26.91 -23.09
CA GLY A 118 14.05 28.16 -23.10
C GLY A 118 13.50 28.56 -24.47
N GLU A 119 13.79 27.82 -25.54
CA GLU A 119 13.22 28.03 -26.87
C GLU A 119 12.04 27.07 -27.12
N ALA A 120 10.81 27.52 -26.81
CA ALA A 120 9.60 26.71 -26.97
C ALA A 120 9.45 26.07 -28.36
N GLU A 121 9.90 26.77 -29.40
CA GLU A 121 9.77 26.39 -30.82
C GLU A 121 11.01 25.73 -31.43
N ALA A 122 12.00 25.39 -30.60
CA ALA A 122 13.21 24.70 -31.05
C ALA A 122 12.90 23.31 -31.62
N THR A 123 13.43 23.01 -32.80
CA THR A 123 13.31 21.66 -33.38
C THR A 123 14.39 20.74 -32.83
N TYR A 124 15.59 21.26 -32.59
CA TYR A 124 16.75 20.59 -32.02
C TYR A 124 17.27 21.42 -30.83
N PRO A 125 18.19 20.89 -30.00
CA PRO A 125 18.69 21.64 -28.84
C PRO A 125 19.38 22.98 -29.14
N TRP A 126 19.76 23.21 -30.41
CA TRP A 126 20.35 24.44 -30.91
C TRP A 126 19.39 25.28 -31.79
N GLY A 127 18.09 25.05 -31.70
CA GLY A 127 17.05 25.76 -32.45
C GLY A 127 16.59 24.98 -33.70
N ARG A 128 16.45 25.65 -34.84
CA ARG A 128 15.83 25.08 -36.07
C ARG A 128 16.81 24.70 -37.18
N ALA A 129 18.10 25.00 -37.01
CA ALA A 129 19.12 24.71 -38.00
C ALA A 129 19.34 23.20 -38.20
N ALA A 130 19.72 22.79 -39.41
CA ALA A 130 20.01 21.40 -39.74
C ALA A 130 21.10 20.79 -38.81
N PRO A 131 21.03 19.49 -38.51
CA PRO A 131 21.90 18.83 -37.51
C PRO A 131 23.33 18.56 -37.96
N ALA A 132 23.66 18.76 -39.24
CA ALA A 132 25.00 18.52 -39.77
C ALA A 132 26.06 19.32 -38.99
N GLY A 133 27.08 18.63 -38.45
CA GLY A 133 28.15 19.23 -37.64
C GLY A 133 27.74 19.65 -36.22
N LYS A 134 26.49 19.42 -35.81
CA LYS A 134 25.96 19.84 -34.49
C LYS A 134 25.63 18.69 -33.54
N ALA A 135 25.57 17.48 -34.06
CA ALA A 135 25.36 16.26 -33.28
C ALA A 135 26.05 15.07 -33.95
N ASN A 136 26.29 14.00 -33.19
CA ASN A 136 26.66 12.70 -33.73
C ASN A 136 25.41 11.91 -34.11
N PHE A 137 25.16 11.74 -35.40
CA PHE A 137 23.99 11.01 -35.91
C PHE A 137 24.30 10.41 -37.27
N ASP A 138 23.36 9.64 -37.80
CA ASP A 138 23.46 9.02 -39.11
C ASP A 138 22.39 9.54 -40.08
N PRO A 139 22.73 10.44 -41.02
CA PRO A 139 21.79 10.98 -42.00
C PRO A 139 21.10 9.90 -42.85
N LYS A 140 21.75 8.76 -43.10
CA LYS A 140 21.22 7.68 -43.94
C LYS A 140 20.52 6.58 -43.13
N GLY A 141 20.88 6.42 -41.87
CA GLY A 141 20.35 5.38 -40.99
C GLY A 141 20.81 3.97 -41.38
N ASP A 142 21.99 3.86 -42.00
CA ASP A 142 22.59 2.63 -42.52
C ASP A 142 23.87 2.18 -41.77
N ARG A 143 24.29 2.92 -40.73
CA ARG A 143 25.42 2.51 -39.86
C ARG A 143 25.11 1.19 -39.17
N THR A 144 26.12 0.32 -39.14
CA THR A 144 26.00 -0.99 -38.48
C THR A 144 26.27 -0.89 -36.97
N PHE A 145 25.45 -1.58 -36.17
CA PHE A 145 25.62 -1.60 -34.71
C PHE A 145 26.90 -2.31 -34.24
N GLY A 146 27.43 -3.24 -35.04
CA GLY A 146 28.68 -3.97 -34.73
C GLY A 146 29.92 -3.06 -34.74
N GLU A 147 29.91 -1.99 -35.52
CA GLU A 147 31.01 -1.03 -35.66
C GLU A 147 30.86 0.18 -34.72
N TRP A 148 30.09 0.04 -33.64
CA TRP A 148 29.80 1.13 -32.71
C TRP A 148 31.05 1.87 -32.23
N ARG A 149 32.19 1.19 -32.07
CA ARG A 149 33.47 1.77 -31.63
C ARG A 149 33.98 2.87 -32.57
N THR A 150 33.64 2.80 -33.85
CA THR A 150 34.00 3.80 -34.87
C THR A 150 33.12 5.05 -34.77
N TYR A 151 31.86 4.86 -34.36
CA TYR A 151 30.82 5.87 -34.46
C TYR A 151 30.51 6.60 -33.16
N VAL A 152 30.52 5.92 -32.02
CA VAL A 152 30.34 6.59 -30.72
C VAL A 152 31.47 7.60 -30.51
N LYS A 153 31.15 8.75 -29.91
CA LYS A 153 32.13 9.81 -29.61
C LYS A 153 32.23 10.07 -28.11
N PRO A 154 33.33 10.64 -27.62
CA PRO A 154 33.41 11.11 -26.23
C PRO A 154 32.20 11.99 -25.88
N ALA A 155 31.70 11.86 -24.66
CA ALA A 155 30.59 12.68 -24.17
C ALA A 155 31.00 14.17 -24.22
N GLY A 156 30.15 15.03 -24.78
CA GLY A 156 30.45 16.45 -24.96
C GLY A 156 31.27 16.80 -26.20
N SER A 157 31.37 15.92 -27.19
CA SER A 157 32.12 16.20 -28.44
C SER A 157 31.52 17.28 -29.33
N TYR A 158 30.25 17.66 -29.11
CA TYR A 158 29.53 18.67 -29.89
C TYR A 158 29.14 19.86 -29.02
N PRO A 159 28.87 21.05 -29.59
CA PRO A 159 28.52 22.24 -28.81
C PRO A 159 27.31 22.01 -27.90
N PRO A 160 27.30 22.58 -26.68
CA PRO A 160 26.15 22.49 -25.78
C PRO A 160 24.98 23.35 -26.28
N ASN A 161 23.80 23.12 -25.72
CA ASN A 161 22.68 24.03 -25.88
C ASN A 161 22.86 25.32 -25.04
N LYS A 162 21.88 26.23 -25.08
CA LYS A 162 21.94 27.53 -24.37
C LYS A 162 22.10 27.43 -22.85
N TRP A 163 21.82 26.27 -22.26
CA TRP A 163 21.96 26.02 -20.82
C TRP A 163 23.24 25.25 -20.47
N GLY A 164 24.14 25.04 -21.42
CA GLY A 164 25.40 24.32 -21.16
C GLY A 164 25.24 22.80 -21.09
N LEU A 165 24.13 22.24 -21.58
CA LEU A 165 23.92 20.80 -21.67
C LEU A 165 24.41 20.26 -23.01
N TYR A 166 25.23 19.23 -22.94
CA TYR A 166 25.83 18.52 -24.06
C TYR A 166 25.04 17.27 -24.43
N ASP A 167 25.14 16.84 -25.68
CA ASP A 167 24.52 15.62 -26.21
C ASP A 167 23.04 15.47 -25.84
N MET A 168 22.29 16.58 -25.81
CA MET A 168 20.82 16.56 -25.71
C MET A 168 20.18 16.09 -27.03
N ALA A 169 20.99 16.00 -28.10
CA ALA A 169 20.66 15.33 -29.34
C ALA A 169 21.89 14.60 -29.91
N GLY A 170 21.73 13.33 -30.27
CA GLY A 170 22.75 12.48 -30.88
C GLY A 170 23.66 11.78 -29.88
N ASN A 171 24.70 11.14 -30.43
CA ASN A 171 25.63 10.27 -29.73
C ASN A 171 24.96 9.01 -29.17
N VAL A 172 24.21 9.09 -28.07
CA VAL A 172 23.49 7.92 -27.52
C VAL A 172 22.06 8.30 -27.12
N TRP A 173 21.14 7.37 -27.34
CA TRP A 173 19.82 7.40 -26.72
C TRP A 173 19.98 7.40 -25.21
N GLN A 174 19.16 8.19 -24.53
CA GLN A 174 19.25 8.35 -23.09
C GLN A 174 17.94 7.90 -22.44
N MET A 175 18.05 7.02 -21.46
CA MET A 175 16.91 6.55 -20.68
C MET A 175 16.23 7.71 -19.94
N VAL A 176 14.92 7.87 -20.15
CA VAL A 176 14.05 8.84 -19.44
C VAL A 176 12.86 8.13 -18.80
N ASP A 177 12.44 8.53 -17.61
CA ASP A 177 11.25 7.97 -16.98
C ASP A 177 9.97 8.52 -17.61
N ARG A 178 9.04 7.60 -17.84
CA ARG A 178 7.66 7.91 -18.17
C ARG A 178 6.82 7.50 -16.96
N TYR A 179 5.92 8.38 -16.53
CA TYR A 179 4.91 8.05 -15.52
C TYR A 179 3.60 7.73 -16.26
N PRO A 180 3.39 6.51 -16.78
CA PRO A 180 2.08 6.15 -17.32
C PRO A 180 1.03 6.17 -16.22
N ASP A 181 -0.20 6.61 -16.52
CA ASP A 181 -1.31 6.45 -15.59
C ASP A 181 -1.64 4.96 -15.49
N PRO A 182 -1.41 4.34 -14.32
CA PRO A 182 -1.59 2.91 -14.17
C PRO A 182 -3.02 2.44 -14.51
N ALA A 183 -4.03 3.26 -14.21
CA ALA A 183 -5.45 2.92 -14.32
C ALA A 183 -5.92 2.78 -15.78
N ILE A 184 -5.27 3.47 -16.72
CA ILE A 184 -5.67 3.50 -18.13
C ILE A 184 -4.58 2.99 -19.08
N SER A 185 -3.37 2.78 -18.58
CA SER A 185 -2.26 2.36 -19.42
C SER A 185 -2.30 0.86 -19.68
N ARG A 186 -2.30 0.49 -20.97
CA ARG A 186 -2.10 -0.89 -21.38
C ARG A 186 -0.63 -1.25 -21.21
N PHE A 187 -0.35 -2.21 -20.34
CA PHE A 187 0.98 -2.81 -20.23
C PHE A 187 1.00 -4.13 -20.99
N VAL A 188 2.08 -4.38 -21.71
CA VAL A 188 2.21 -5.57 -22.57
C VAL A 188 2.60 -6.82 -21.78
N TYR A 189 3.19 -6.66 -20.58
CA TYR A 189 3.68 -7.76 -19.73
C TYR A 189 3.25 -7.61 -18.25
N ARG A 190 3.35 -8.71 -17.49
CA ARG A 190 3.25 -8.71 -16.02
C ARG A 190 4.46 -7.93 -15.48
N ILE A 191 4.22 -7.00 -14.56
CA ILE A 191 5.26 -6.20 -13.91
C ILE A 191 5.58 -6.90 -12.61
N GLU A 192 6.78 -7.48 -12.49
CA GLU A 192 7.25 -8.03 -11.20
C GLU A 192 8.01 -6.96 -10.42
N ASN A 193 8.65 -6.03 -11.12
CA ASN A 193 9.31 -4.88 -10.52
C ASN A 193 8.88 -3.57 -11.21
N PRO A 194 8.49 -2.51 -10.47
CA PRO A 194 8.16 -1.21 -11.06
C PRO A 194 9.20 -0.64 -12.04
N THR A 195 10.49 -1.00 -11.91
CA THR A 195 11.54 -0.59 -12.85
C THR A 195 11.44 -1.27 -14.24
N GLU A 196 10.66 -2.34 -14.35
CA GLU A 196 10.49 -3.12 -15.58
C GLU A 196 9.44 -2.55 -16.53
N ARG A 197 8.74 -1.49 -16.14
CA ARG A 197 7.76 -0.77 -16.99
C ARG A 197 8.39 -0.47 -18.36
N GLU A 198 7.58 -0.56 -19.42
CA GLU A 198 8.03 -0.14 -20.75
C GLU A 198 8.37 1.35 -20.73
N ASN A 199 9.59 1.69 -21.13
CA ASN A 199 10.14 3.01 -20.88
C ASN A 199 10.65 3.68 -22.16
N GLN A 200 10.87 5.00 -22.05
CA GLN A 200 11.22 5.85 -23.18
C GLN A 200 12.72 6.15 -23.27
N LEU A 201 13.17 6.46 -24.48
CA LEU A 201 14.51 6.93 -24.78
C LEU A 201 14.40 8.33 -25.39
N ALA A 202 15.31 9.23 -25.04
CA ALA A 202 15.35 10.59 -25.54
C ALA A 202 16.70 10.94 -26.20
N GLY A 203 16.69 11.94 -27.10
CA GLY A 203 17.88 12.54 -27.69
C GLY A 203 18.37 11.91 -29.00
N GLY A 204 17.94 10.72 -29.41
CA GLY A 204 18.49 10.05 -30.59
C GLY A 204 19.91 9.52 -30.36
N SER A 205 20.56 8.95 -31.38
CA SER A 205 21.89 8.37 -31.23
C SER A 205 22.74 8.50 -32.50
N TRP A 206 24.00 8.08 -32.40
CA TRP A 206 24.96 8.00 -33.50
C TRP A 206 24.46 7.14 -34.67
N ALA A 207 23.47 6.27 -34.46
CA ALA A 207 22.93 5.35 -35.47
C ALA A 207 21.56 5.79 -36.03
N ARG A 208 21.04 6.95 -35.62
CA ARG A 208 19.68 7.38 -35.99
C ARG A 208 19.68 8.59 -36.92
N ALA A 209 18.68 8.63 -37.80
CA ALA A 209 18.41 9.75 -38.68
C ALA A 209 18.00 11.02 -37.92
N SER A 210 18.12 12.16 -38.59
CA SER A 210 17.83 13.50 -38.06
C SER A 210 16.45 13.65 -37.41
N TYR A 211 15.47 12.84 -37.84
CA TYR A 211 14.14 12.81 -37.22
C TYR A 211 14.19 12.55 -35.71
N TYR A 212 15.06 11.64 -35.26
CA TYR A 212 15.17 11.21 -33.87
C TYR A 212 15.96 12.18 -32.98
N LEU A 213 16.59 13.19 -33.57
CA LEU A 213 17.33 14.23 -32.83
C LEU A 213 16.42 15.36 -32.33
N ARG A 214 15.15 15.36 -32.74
CA ARG A 214 14.24 16.49 -32.49
C ARG A 214 13.83 16.55 -31.02
N CYS A 215 13.73 17.76 -30.48
CA CYS A 215 13.15 18.00 -29.16
C CYS A 215 11.70 17.48 -29.14
N GLY A 216 11.39 16.57 -28.21
CA GLY A 216 10.07 15.95 -28.06
C GLY A 216 9.85 14.67 -28.88
N VAL A 217 10.85 14.18 -29.62
CA VAL A 217 10.81 12.84 -30.22
C VAL A 217 11.45 11.84 -29.26
N PHE A 218 10.69 10.81 -28.89
CA PHE A 218 11.12 9.75 -27.98
C PHE A 218 11.10 8.39 -28.69
N GLY A 219 12.08 7.54 -28.37
CA GLY A 219 12.08 6.12 -28.72
C GLY A 219 11.46 5.27 -27.61
N GLY A 220 11.16 4.01 -27.91
CA GLY A 220 10.77 3.01 -26.92
C GLY A 220 11.85 1.93 -26.81
N ALA A 221 12.10 1.45 -25.59
CA ALA A 221 12.89 0.25 -25.37
C ALA A 221 12.36 -0.49 -24.13
N SER A 222 12.29 -1.82 -24.23
CA SER A 222 11.99 -2.67 -23.07
C SER A 222 13.10 -2.52 -22.02
N SER A 223 12.71 -2.59 -20.76
CA SER A 223 13.56 -2.34 -19.59
C SER A 223 14.83 -3.21 -19.54
N GLY A 224 14.77 -4.44 -20.08
CA GLY A 224 15.89 -5.38 -20.12
C GLY A 224 16.89 -5.19 -21.27
N ILE A 225 16.57 -4.38 -22.29
CA ILE A 225 17.39 -4.25 -23.50
C ILE A 225 18.70 -3.50 -23.20
N ARG A 226 19.82 -4.12 -23.58
CA ARG A 226 21.17 -3.52 -23.62
C ARG A 226 21.57 -3.32 -25.08
N HIS A 227 22.03 -2.12 -25.44
CA HIS A 227 22.33 -1.80 -26.84
C HIS A 227 23.51 -0.82 -26.96
N PRO A 228 24.32 -0.87 -28.05
CA PRO A 228 25.51 -0.02 -28.23
C PRO A 228 25.22 1.48 -28.44
N ASP A 229 23.95 1.86 -28.58
CA ASP A 229 23.53 3.24 -28.74
C ASP A 229 22.61 3.73 -27.61
N ILE A 230 22.46 2.95 -26.53
CA ILE A 230 21.64 3.28 -25.35
C ILE A 230 22.56 3.50 -24.14
N GLY A 231 22.46 4.68 -23.54
CA GLY A 231 23.03 5.06 -22.26
C GLY A 231 22.03 5.83 -21.41
N PHE A 232 22.51 6.62 -20.45
CA PHE A 232 21.64 7.45 -19.60
C PHE A 232 22.40 8.65 -19.04
N ARG A 233 21.65 9.59 -18.44
CA ARG A 233 22.18 10.68 -17.63
C ARG A 233 21.35 10.83 -16.37
N LEU A 234 21.89 11.56 -15.40
CA LEU A 234 21.24 11.75 -14.11
C LEU A 234 20.58 13.12 -14.00
N VAL A 235 19.47 13.16 -13.27
CA VAL A 235 19.02 14.39 -12.60
C VAL A 235 19.09 14.20 -11.09
N ARG A 236 19.22 15.30 -10.35
CA ARG A 236 19.20 15.30 -8.89
C ARG A 236 18.35 16.43 -8.32
N GLU A 237 17.82 16.18 -7.13
CA GLU A 237 16.99 17.14 -6.39
C GLU A 237 17.81 18.39 -6.07
N PRO A 238 17.40 19.62 -6.45
CA PRO A 238 18.07 20.85 -6.03
C PRO A 238 18.16 20.94 -4.51
N GLU A 239 19.27 21.47 -4.02
CA GLU A 239 19.50 21.62 -2.58
C GLU A 239 18.40 22.48 -1.94
N GLY A 240 17.86 22.02 -0.80
CA GLY A 240 16.76 22.68 -0.08
C GLY A 240 15.37 22.48 -0.70
N SER A 241 15.25 21.81 -1.84
CA SER A 241 13.96 21.42 -2.41
C SER A 241 13.51 20.03 -1.92
N THR A 242 12.24 19.69 -2.13
CA THR A 242 11.63 18.46 -1.60
C THR A 242 10.75 17.74 -2.63
N HIS A 243 10.76 18.15 -3.89
CA HIS A 243 9.78 17.70 -4.87
C HIS A 243 10.18 16.41 -5.61
N PHE A 244 11.40 15.89 -5.37
CA PHE A 244 11.78 14.54 -5.79
C PHE A 244 11.40 13.50 -4.73
N GLN A 245 11.32 13.93 -3.47
CA GLN A 245 10.76 13.12 -2.39
C GLN A 245 9.26 12.89 -2.62
N ARG A 246 8.76 11.75 -2.15
CA ARG A 246 7.33 11.45 -2.08
C ARG A 246 6.99 11.04 -0.67
N ILE A 247 5.93 11.63 -0.14
CA ILE A 247 5.29 11.19 1.09
C ILE A 247 3.87 10.79 0.70
N PRO A 248 3.59 9.49 0.55
CA PRO A 248 2.27 9.01 0.17
C PRO A 248 1.20 9.48 1.15
N ARG A 249 0.04 9.87 0.63
CA ARG A 249 -1.10 10.35 1.43
C ARG A 249 -2.43 9.70 1.06
N ARG A 250 -2.36 8.64 0.27
CA ARG A 250 -3.49 7.88 -0.28
C ARG A 250 -4.58 8.80 -0.82
N VAL A 251 -4.15 9.76 -1.63
CA VAL A 251 -5.00 10.79 -2.20
C VAL A 251 -6.04 10.15 -3.08
N ILE A 252 -7.31 10.50 -2.86
CA ILE A 252 -8.41 10.15 -3.74
C ILE A 252 -8.84 11.38 -4.53
N ALA A 253 -9.27 11.14 -5.78
CA ALA A 253 -9.90 12.14 -6.62
C ALA A 253 -11.14 11.49 -7.25
N ALA A 254 -12.32 11.96 -6.87
CA ALA A 254 -13.60 11.38 -7.30
C ALA A 254 -14.45 12.42 -8.05
N PRO A 255 -15.11 12.04 -9.15
CA PRO A 255 -16.08 12.91 -9.80
C PRO A 255 -17.30 13.05 -8.89
N ILE A 256 -17.81 14.28 -8.71
CA ILE A 256 -19.03 14.54 -7.95
C ILE A 256 -20.16 15.11 -8.81
N GLY A 257 -20.02 14.99 -10.14
CA GLY A 257 -20.96 15.50 -11.14
C GLY A 257 -20.77 16.98 -11.46
N GLY A 258 -21.34 17.40 -12.61
CA GLY A 258 -21.28 18.79 -13.06
C GLY A 258 -19.87 19.29 -13.38
N GLY A 259 -18.93 18.38 -13.73
CA GLY A 259 -17.53 18.73 -14.01
C GLY A 259 -16.70 19.06 -12.77
N LYS A 260 -17.16 18.69 -11.57
CA LYS A 260 -16.46 18.95 -10.31
C LYS A 260 -15.76 17.69 -9.81
N VAL A 261 -14.64 17.89 -9.12
CA VAL A 261 -13.84 16.81 -8.53
C VAL A 261 -13.70 17.04 -7.03
N PHE A 262 -14.05 16.02 -6.24
CA PHE A 262 -13.75 15.96 -4.82
C PHE A 262 -12.40 15.28 -4.59
N LEU A 263 -11.63 15.80 -3.65
CA LEU A 263 -10.34 15.29 -3.24
C LEU A 263 -10.33 15.06 -1.74
N SER A 264 -9.68 13.99 -1.30
CA SER A 264 -9.39 13.74 0.11
C SER A 264 -8.04 13.05 0.27
N TRP A 265 -7.39 13.21 1.42
CA TRP A 265 -6.05 12.66 1.71
C TRP A 265 -5.79 12.49 3.20
N GLN A 266 -4.78 11.70 3.53
CA GLN A 266 -4.47 11.35 4.91
C GLN A 266 -3.70 12.48 5.62
N LEU A 267 -4.06 12.72 6.88
CA LEU A 267 -3.25 13.46 7.84
C LEU A 267 -2.28 12.49 8.51
N LEU A 268 -0.98 12.77 8.41
CA LEU A 268 0.07 11.87 8.89
C LEU A 268 0.56 12.30 10.29
N PRO A 269 1.16 11.41 11.09
CA PRO A 269 1.67 11.74 12.44
C PRO A 269 2.64 12.91 12.49
N GLU A 270 3.44 13.11 11.44
CA GLU A 270 4.38 14.24 11.32
C GLU A 270 3.69 15.58 11.00
N ASP A 271 2.41 15.58 10.64
CA ASP A 271 1.65 16.79 10.38
C ASP A 271 1.16 17.41 11.70
N THR A 272 1.69 18.58 12.01
CA THR A 272 1.27 19.35 13.19
C THR A 272 -0.07 20.06 12.97
N ALA A 273 -0.68 20.56 14.05
CA ALA A 273 -1.85 21.43 13.96
C ALA A 273 -1.63 22.69 13.10
N ALA A 274 -0.37 23.12 12.89
CA ALA A 274 -0.04 24.24 12.01
C ALA A 274 0.18 23.85 10.54
N THR A 275 0.22 22.55 10.22
CA THR A 275 0.39 22.09 8.83
C THR A 275 -0.86 22.42 8.03
N GLY A 276 -0.70 23.11 6.90
CA GLY A 276 -1.74 23.28 5.88
C GLY A 276 -1.43 22.50 4.60
N PHE A 277 -2.31 22.53 3.61
CA PHE A 277 -2.11 21.80 2.34
C PHE A 277 -2.36 22.64 1.11
N HIS A 278 -1.46 22.55 0.13
CA HIS A 278 -1.71 23.04 -1.22
C HIS A 278 -2.11 21.88 -2.15
N VAL A 279 -3.13 22.10 -2.97
CA VAL A 279 -3.56 21.18 -4.02
C VAL A 279 -2.98 21.59 -5.38
N TYR A 280 -2.48 20.60 -6.12
CA TYR A 280 -1.93 20.74 -7.46
C TYR A 280 -2.72 19.89 -8.45
N ARG A 281 -2.85 20.39 -9.68
CA ARG A 281 -3.58 19.75 -10.78
C ARG A 281 -2.70 19.66 -12.02
N ALA A 282 -2.67 18.53 -12.71
CA ALA A 282 -1.90 18.32 -13.92
C ALA A 282 -2.70 17.58 -15.00
N ARG A 283 -2.28 17.73 -16.27
CA ARG A 283 -2.80 16.93 -17.39
C ARG A 283 -2.00 15.64 -17.61
N ARG A 284 -0.83 15.54 -17.00
CA ARG A 284 0.06 14.39 -17.06
C ARG A 284 0.76 14.22 -15.71
N PRO A 285 1.00 12.99 -15.24
CA PRO A 285 1.64 12.74 -13.95
C PRO A 285 3.17 12.95 -13.99
N ASP A 286 3.79 13.10 -15.17
CA ASP A 286 5.20 13.47 -15.34
C ASP A 286 5.44 14.99 -15.29
N ALA A 287 4.38 15.80 -15.14
CA ALA A 287 4.45 17.24 -14.92
C ALA A 287 4.51 17.60 -13.43
N ALA A 288 4.91 18.83 -13.13
CA ALA A 288 4.89 19.38 -11.78
C ALA A 288 3.46 19.73 -11.29
N GLY A 289 2.56 20.01 -12.23
CA GLY A 289 1.19 20.46 -11.98
C GLY A 289 1.09 21.93 -11.55
N ASP A 290 -0.10 22.50 -11.71
CA ASP A 290 -0.42 23.87 -11.33
C ASP A 290 -1.08 23.88 -9.96
N ARG A 291 -0.64 24.80 -9.09
CA ARG A 291 -1.29 25.02 -7.80
C ARG A 291 -2.66 25.65 -8.01
N ILE A 292 -3.71 25.03 -7.50
CA ILE A 292 -5.10 25.52 -7.64
C ILE A 292 -5.66 26.14 -6.35
N THR A 293 -4.93 26.02 -5.25
CA THR A 293 -5.26 26.67 -3.97
C THR A 293 -4.54 28.01 -3.86
N SER A 294 -5.24 29.05 -3.43
CA SER A 294 -4.67 30.39 -3.22
C SER A 294 -3.93 30.51 -1.88
N SER A 295 -4.31 29.71 -0.89
CA SER A 295 -3.70 29.60 0.44
C SER A 295 -3.72 28.13 0.92
N PRO A 296 -2.84 27.73 1.85
CA PRO A 296 -2.86 26.37 2.38
C PRO A 296 -4.17 26.08 3.12
N ILE A 297 -4.76 24.91 2.85
CA ILE A 297 -5.97 24.42 3.52
C ILE A 297 -5.61 24.01 4.95
N PRO A 298 -6.15 24.64 6.00
CA PRO A 298 -5.63 24.46 7.36
C PRO A 298 -6.40 23.44 8.21
N ASN A 299 -7.70 23.23 7.98
CA ASN A 299 -8.59 22.56 8.95
C ASN A 299 -9.32 21.33 8.39
N SER A 300 -9.03 20.94 7.16
CA SER A 300 -9.53 19.72 6.53
C SER A 300 -8.41 19.05 5.75
N THR A 301 -8.61 17.77 5.44
CA THR A 301 -7.79 17.05 4.47
C THR A 301 -8.61 16.65 3.24
N ASN A 302 -9.48 17.56 2.82
CA ASN A 302 -10.27 17.44 1.60
C ASN A 302 -10.38 18.78 0.86
N PHE A 303 -10.75 18.72 -0.42
CA PHE A 303 -10.92 19.88 -1.29
C PHE A 303 -11.87 19.56 -2.46
N THR A 304 -12.66 20.54 -2.91
CA THR A 304 -13.48 20.41 -4.12
C THR A 304 -12.98 21.34 -5.21
N ASP A 305 -12.47 20.79 -6.31
CA ASP A 305 -12.17 21.55 -7.52
C ASP A 305 -13.45 21.78 -8.32
N THR A 306 -13.97 23.00 -8.23
CA THR A 306 -15.15 23.46 -8.96
C THR A 306 -14.82 24.02 -10.35
N SER A 307 -13.53 24.04 -10.71
CA SER A 307 -12.99 24.67 -11.91
C SER A 307 -12.23 23.69 -12.79
N ALA A 308 -12.48 22.37 -12.61
CA ALA A 308 -11.79 21.35 -13.36
C ALA A 308 -12.08 21.51 -14.87
N PRO A 309 -11.06 21.57 -15.73
CA PRO A 309 -11.29 21.68 -17.17
C PRO A 309 -11.95 20.41 -17.71
N ALA A 310 -12.80 20.58 -18.73
CA ALA A 310 -13.43 19.48 -19.45
C ALA A 310 -12.40 18.75 -20.34
N VAL A 311 -11.67 17.82 -19.73
CA VAL A 311 -10.72 16.91 -20.38
C VAL A 311 -10.97 15.48 -19.93
N ASN A 312 -10.49 14.50 -20.69
CA ASN A 312 -10.76 13.09 -20.40
C ASN A 312 -10.11 12.62 -19.09
N ARG A 313 -8.96 13.18 -18.71
CA ARG A 313 -8.21 12.75 -17.53
C ARG A 313 -7.46 13.92 -16.90
N LEU A 314 -7.53 14.01 -15.58
CA LEU A 314 -6.74 14.93 -14.76
C LEU A 314 -6.05 14.18 -13.64
N TYR A 315 -4.97 14.77 -13.14
CA TYR A 315 -4.20 14.24 -12.02
C TYR A 315 -4.12 15.29 -10.94
N TYR A 316 -4.29 14.87 -9.69
CA TYR A 316 -4.21 15.72 -8.53
C TYR A 316 -3.23 15.18 -7.50
N ARG A 317 -2.58 16.09 -6.78
CA ARG A 317 -1.72 15.75 -5.64
C ARG A 317 -1.77 16.88 -4.62
N VAL A 318 -1.28 16.61 -3.42
CA VAL A 318 -1.17 17.61 -2.35
C VAL A 318 0.27 17.80 -1.90
N ARG A 319 0.55 18.97 -1.33
CA ARG A 319 1.81 19.28 -0.64
C ARG A 319 1.50 19.83 0.75
N PRO A 320 2.09 19.26 1.82
CA PRO A 320 2.00 19.87 3.13
C PRO A 320 2.77 21.19 3.15
N VAL A 321 2.28 22.16 3.90
CA VAL A 321 2.87 23.49 4.09
C VAL A 321 3.07 23.68 5.58
N ARG A 322 4.34 23.84 5.99
CA ARG A 322 4.70 24.05 7.40
C ARG A 322 4.39 25.48 7.83
N ALA A 323 4.42 25.74 9.14
CA ALA A 323 4.12 27.06 9.74
C ALA A 323 4.91 28.25 9.14
N GLY A 324 6.09 28.01 8.55
CA GLY A 324 6.90 29.01 7.84
C GLY A 324 6.56 29.21 6.37
N GLY A 325 5.49 28.60 5.84
CA GLY A 325 5.09 28.68 4.43
C GLY A 325 5.90 27.77 3.49
N GLN A 326 6.87 27.02 4.01
CA GLN A 326 7.66 26.09 3.21
C GLN A 326 6.84 24.84 2.85
N GLU A 327 6.74 24.56 1.55
CA GLU A 327 6.14 23.33 1.03
C GLU A 327 7.06 22.13 1.27
N GLY A 328 6.49 21.04 1.78
CA GLY A 328 7.17 19.76 1.93
C GLY A 328 7.07 18.87 0.69
N PRO A 329 7.47 17.59 0.81
CA PRO A 329 7.35 16.62 -0.25
C PRO A 329 5.91 16.46 -0.77
N PRO A 330 5.71 16.37 -2.09
CA PRO A 330 4.40 16.10 -2.65
C PRO A 330 3.95 14.66 -2.38
N SER A 331 2.63 14.47 -2.35
CA SER A 331 1.99 13.16 -2.42
C SER A 331 2.18 12.51 -3.80
N GLU A 332 1.74 11.27 -3.91
CA GLU A 332 1.42 10.59 -5.17
C GLU A 332 0.30 11.30 -5.94
N TRP A 333 0.13 10.90 -7.21
CA TRP A 333 -0.91 11.43 -8.10
C TRP A 333 -2.18 10.57 -8.04
N ALA A 334 -3.32 11.21 -7.85
CA ALA A 334 -4.65 10.63 -8.00
C ALA A 334 -5.25 11.04 -9.36
N GLY A 335 -5.58 10.06 -10.20
CA GLY A 335 -6.17 10.28 -11.53
C GLY A 335 -7.69 10.22 -11.53
N VAL A 336 -8.36 11.14 -12.23
CA VAL A 336 -9.82 11.20 -12.31
C VAL A 336 -10.30 11.64 -13.70
N GLU A 337 -11.50 11.21 -14.08
CA GLU A 337 -12.23 11.72 -15.24
C GLU A 337 -13.26 12.77 -14.77
N PRO A 338 -13.00 14.08 -14.90
CA PRO A 338 -13.86 15.11 -14.28
C PRO A 338 -15.29 15.14 -14.82
N GLY A 339 -15.48 14.69 -16.06
CA GLY A 339 -16.79 14.62 -16.73
C GLY A 339 -17.63 13.39 -16.37
N ALA A 340 -17.09 12.45 -15.60
CA ALA A 340 -17.83 11.27 -15.17
C ALA A 340 -18.97 11.64 -14.21
N ASN A 341 -19.96 10.74 -14.11
CA ASN A 341 -21.03 10.87 -13.13
C ASN A 341 -20.47 10.82 -11.71
N ARG A 342 -21.22 11.40 -10.77
CA ARG A 342 -20.91 11.26 -9.34
C ARG A 342 -20.74 9.78 -8.99
N SER A 343 -19.66 9.45 -8.28
CA SER A 343 -19.57 8.15 -7.63
C SER A 343 -18.75 8.17 -6.35
N ASN A 344 -19.23 7.43 -5.35
CA ASN A 344 -18.48 7.05 -4.15
C ASN A 344 -17.50 5.89 -4.44
N ALA A 345 -17.67 5.13 -5.51
CA ALA A 345 -16.81 4.00 -5.85
C ALA A 345 -15.47 4.49 -6.42
N ILE A 346 -14.38 4.28 -5.67
CA ILE A 346 -13.03 4.72 -6.05
C ILE A 346 -12.14 3.60 -6.59
N ALA A 347 -12.49 2.34 -6.30
CA ALA A 347 -11.84 1.18 -6.86
C ALA A 347 -12.83 0.04 -7.07
N VAL A 348 -12.62 -0.72 -8.15
CA VAL A 348 -13.38 -1.93 -8.47
C VAL A 348 -12.40 -3.02 -8.87
N PHE A 349 -12.41 -4.13 -8.15
CA PHE A 349 -11.58 -5.30 -8.42
C PHE A 349 -12.46 -6.40 -9.00
N GLU A 350 -12.19 -6.79 -10.25
CA GLU A 350 -12.94 -7.83 -10.95
C GLU A 350 -12.09 -9.12 -11.01
N PRO A 351 -12.23 -10.06 -10.05
CA PRO A 351 -11.51 -11.33 -10.09
C PRO A 351 -11.77 -12.09 -11.38
N THR A 352 -10.75 -12.75 -11.91
CA THR A 352 -10.85 -13.53 -13.14
C THR A 352 -11.74 -14.76 -12.95
N VAL A 353 -11.62 -15.41 -11.79
CA VAL A 353 -12.50 -16.52 -11.36
C VAL A 353 -13.83 -15.92 -10.91
N GLN A 354 -14.93 -16.62 -11.17
CA GLN A 354 -16.29 -16.12 -10.86
C GLN A 354 -17.03 -17.01 -9.85
N GLU A 355 -16.50 -18.20 -9.57
CA GLU A 355 -17.01 -19.19 -8.63
C GLU A 355 -16.69 -18.82 -7.18
N GLY A 356 -17.65 -19.03 -6.28
CA GLY A 356 -17.50 -18.80 -4.84
C GLY A 356 -17.49 -17.33 -4.38
N GLY A 357 -16.90 -17.08 -3.21
CA GLY A 357 -16.70 -15.75 -2.63
C GLY A 357 -15.37 -15.12 -3.04
N ALA A 358 -15.29 -13.78 -2.94
CA ALA A 358 -14.03 -13.04 -3.08
C ALA A 358 -13.84 -12.22 -1.80
N VAL A 359 -12.77 -12.53 -1.06
CA VAL A 359 -12.46 -11.87 0.21
C VAL A 359 -11.24 -10.97 0.01
N PRO A 360 -11.39 -9.64 0.13
CA PRO A 360 -10.29 -8.71 -0.06
C PRO A 360 -9.43 -8.60 1.20
N ILE A 361 -8.10 -8.59 1.00
CA ILE A 361 -7.10 -8.22 1.99
C ILE A 361 -6.26 -7.10 1.37
N PHE A 362 -5.99 -6.04 2.12
CA PHE A 362 -5.31 -4.85 1.60
C PHE A 362 -3.90 -4.71 2.18
N GLY A 363 -2.96 -4.27 1.34
CA GLY A 363 -1.58 -3.99 1.71
C GLY A 363 -0.83 -3.35 0.54
N ASP A 364 0.22 -2.59 0.81
CA ASP A 364 1.03 -1.96 -0.24
C ASP A 364 2.03 -2.98 -0.81
N LEU A 365 1.68 -3.64 -1.91
CA LEU A 365 2.49 -4.74 -2.47
C LEU A 365 3.73 -4.21 -3.19
N ASN A 366 3.69 -2.95 -3.65
CA ASN A 366 4.66 -2.40 -4.59
C ASN A 366 5.57 -1.32 -3.99
N GLY A 367 5.21 -0.80 -2.81
CA GLY A 367 5.94 0.19 -2.02
C GLY A 367 5.68 1.64 -2.47
N ASP A 368 4.55 1.92 -3.12
CA ASP A 368 4.18 3.28 -3.54
C ASP A 368 3.34 4.04 -2.50
N GLY A 369 3.05 3.40 -1.37
CA GLY A 369 2.27 3.90 -0.23
C GLY A 369 0.77 3.87 -0.41
N VAL A 370 0.27 3.34 -1.53
CA VAL A 370 -1.16 3.13 -1.79
C VAL A 370 -1.49 1.66 -1.56
N LEU A 371 -2.63 1.38 -0.92
CA LEU A 371 -3.01 0.00 -0.65
C LEU A 371 -3.46 -0.70 -1.93
N ASP A 372 -2.73 -1.75 -2.29
CA ASP A 372 -3.11 -2.75 -3.27
C ASP A 372 -4.03 -3.80 -2.61
N ALA A 373 -4.58 -4.72 -3.40
CA ALA A 373 -5.52 -5.73 -2.91
C ALA A 373 -5.09 -7.14 -3.29
N VAL A 374 -5.20 -8.08 -2.35
CA VAL A 374 -5.13 -9.52 -2.59
C VAL A 374 -6.51 -10.10 -2.33
N LEU A 375 -7.12 -10.69 -3.33
CA LEU A 375 -8.40 -11.36 -3.20
C LEU A 375 -8.16 -12.84 -2.95
N ARG A 376 -8.63 -13.36 -1.81
CA ARG A 376 -8.81 -14.80 -1.65
C ARG A 376 -10.07 -15.21 -2.41
N LEU A 377 -9.90 -16.12 -3.35
CA LEU A 377 -10.94 -16.64 -4.20
C LEU A 377 -11.37 -17.99 -3.63
N ASP A 378 -12.51 -17.98 -2.96
CA ASP A 378 -13.10 -19.19 -2.39
C ASP A 378 -13.63 -20.05 -3.55
N ASN A 379 -13.48 -21.37 -3.46
CA ASN A 379 -13.88 -22.30 -4.53
C ASN A 379 -15.37 -22.67 -4.50
N GLY A 380 -16.18 -21.98 -3.69
CA GLY A 380 -17.64 -22.17 -3.59
C GLY A 380 -18.08 -23.39 -2.78
N ILE A 381 -17.14 -24.11 -2.19
CA ILE A 381 -17.38 -25.28 -1.32
C ILE A 381 -17.91 -24.82 0.03
N ARG A 382 -18.85 -25.58 0.57
CA ARG A 382 -19.28 -25.54 1.98
C ARG A 382 -18.98 -26.88 2.64
N GLU A 383 -18.93 -26.91 3.97
CA GLU A 383 -18.82 -28.16 4.73
C GLU A 383 -19.82 -29.20 4.19
N MET A 384 -19.33 -30.41 3.87
CA MET A 384 -20.10 -31.54 3.30
C MET A 384 -20.55 -31.41 1.83
N SER A 385 -20.07 -30.42 1.07
CA SER A 385 -20.35 -30.30 -0.37
C SER A 385 -19.45 -31.20 -1.25
N ARG A 386 -19.88 -31.46 -2.50
CA ARG A 386 -19.09 -32.24 -3.48
C ARG A 386 -17.93 -31.41 -4.03
N ASP A 387 -16.79 -32.06 -4.24
CA ASP A 387 -15.60 -31.46 -4.82
C ASP A 387 -15.87 -30.86 -6.22
N PRO A 388 -15.70 -29.53 -6.40
CA PRO A 388 -15.83 -28.86 -7.68
C PRO A 388 -14.56 -28.97 -8.55
N GLY A 389 -13.44 -29.50 -8.02
CA GLY A 389 -12.16 -29.62 -8.72
C GLY A 389 -11.39 -28.29 -8.85
N VAL A 390 -11.73 -27.28 -8.05
CA VAL A 390 -11.11 -25.94 -8.08
C VAL A 390 -10.43 -25.65 -6.73
N PRO A 391 -9.13 -25.30 -6.70
CA PRO A 391 -8.45 -24.94 -5.46
C PRO A 391 -8.92 -23.57 -4.94
N VAL A 392 -8.63 -23.29 -3.67
CA VAL A 392 -8.63 -21.90 -3.20
C VAL A 392 -7.47 -21.19 -3.91
N GLU A 393 -7.75 -20.05 -4.51
CA GLU A 393 -6.75 -19.24 -5.21
C GLU A 393 -6.59 -17.87 -4.56
N LEU A 394 -5.48 -17.23 -4.85
CA LEU A 394 -5.30 -15.79 -4.67
C LEU A 394 -5.26 -15.11 -6.02
N GLU A 395 -5.81 -13.91 -6.09
CA GLU A 395 -5.56 -12.98 -7.17
C GLU A 395 -5.20 -11.61 -6.60
N ALA A 396 -3.98 -11.15 -6.89
CA ALA A 396 -3.50 -9.83 -6.48
C ALA A 396 -3.83 -8.78 -7.54
N PHE A 397 -4.12 -7.58 -7.07
CA PHE A 397 -4.47 -6.43 -7.86
C PHE A 397 -3.71 -5.21 -7.37
N THR A 398 -3.32 -4.35 -8.29
CA THR A 398 -2.94 -2.99 -7.92
C THR A 398 -4.13 -2.21 -7.36
N SER A 399 -3.90 -1.14 -6.63
CA SER A 399 -4.90 -0.23 -6.03
C SER A 399 -5.99 0.28 -7.00
N TYR A 400 -5.71 0.25 -8.31
CA TYR A 400 -6.60 0.69 -9.38
C TYR A 400 -7.28 -0.47 -10.15
N GLY A 401 -7.30 -1.67 -9.58
CA GLY A 401 -8.09 -2.80 -10.10
C GLY A 401 -7.41 -3.62 -11.20
N ARG A 402 -6.10 -3.46 -11.42
CA ARG A 402 -5.38 -4.29 -12.40
C ARG A 402 -4.85 -5.56 -11.77
N SER A 403 -5.28 -6.71 -12.28
CA SER A 403 -4.75 -8.02 -11.89
C SER A 403 -3.23 -8.08 -12.15
N LEU A 404 -2.48 -8.37 -11.09
CA LEU A 404 -1.04 -8.58 -11.08
C LEU A 404 -0.76 -10.06 -11.33
N TRP A 405 -1.25 -10.91 -10.42
CA TRP A 405 -1.06 -12.34 -10.51
C TRP A 405 -2.18 -13.14 -9.89
N ARG A 406 -2.31 -14.39 -10.37
CA ARG A 406 -3.20 -15.41 -9.81
C ARG A 406 -2.39 -16.64 -9.44
N ARG A 407 -2.71 -17.25 -8.30
CA ARG A 407 -2.02 -18.46 -7.83
C ARG A 407 -2.96 -19.40 -7.06
N PRO A 408 -3.00 -20.70 -7.41
CA PRO A 408 -3.65 -21.69 -6.57
C PRO A 408 -2.84 -21.93 -5.29
N LEU A 409 -3.55 -22.03 -4.17
CA LEU A 409 -2.95 -22.24 -2.85
C LEU A 409 -3.10 -23.68 -2.39
N VAL A 410 -4.35 -24.12 -2.20
CA VAL A 410 -4.67 -25.41 -1.56
C VAL A 410 -5.85 -26.05 -2.29
N GLY A 411 -5.71 -27.34 -2.60
CA GLY A 411 -6.73 -28.18 -3.20
C GLY A 411 -7.80 -28.63 -2.20
N HIS A 412 -8.87 -29.24 -2.73
CA HIS A 412 -10.00 -29.69 -1.92
C HIS A 412 -9.66 -30.84 -0.96
N ASP A 413 -8.67 -31.67 -1.30
CA ASP A 413 -8.12 -32.73 -0.46
C ASP A 413 -7.60 -32.24 0.90
N HIS A 414 -7.30 -30.93 1.01
CA HIS A 414 -6.79 -30.31 2.24
C HIS A 414 -7.59 -29.10 2.74
N CYS A 415 -8.71 -28.71 2.08
CA CYS A 415 -9.56 -27.61 2.54
C CYS A 415 -11.00 -27.63 2.01
N PHE A 416 -11.93 -27.02 2.75
CA PHE A 416 -13.33 -26.82 2.34
C PHE A 416 -13.60 -25.44 1.72
N GLY A 417 -12.57 -24.71 1.29
CA GLY A 417 -12.77 -23.50 0.49
C GLY A 417 -13.08 -22.20 1.23
N SER A 418 -13.09 -22.21 2.57
CA SER A 418 -13.50 -21.04 3.38
C SER A 418 -12.31 -20.34 4.08
N ALA A 419 -12.57 -19.15 4.63
CA ALA A 419 -11.60 -18.38 5.42
C ALA A 419 -11.04 -19.12 6.63
N ASN A 420 -11.78 -20.09 7.12
CA ASN A 420 -11.36 -20.90 8.25
C ASN A 420 -10.33 -21.98 7.86
N ASN A 421 -10.02 -22.18 6.57
CA ASN A 421 -9.18 -23.28 6.09
C ASN A 421 -7.93 -22.85 5.34
N VAL A 422 -7.91 -21.61 4.82
CA VAL A 422 -6.80 -21.02 4.08
C VAL A 422 -6.69 -19.54 4.47
N PRO A 423 -6.14 -19.24 5.67
CA PRO A 423 -5.98 -17.87 6.12
C PRO A 423 -4.88 -17.18 5.32
N VAL A 424 -5.11 -15.92 5.01
CA VAL A 424 -4.22 -15.06 4.21
C VAL A 424 -3.95 -13.80 5.02
N VAL A 425 -2.69 -13.39 5.09
CA VAL A 425 -2.30 -12.11 5.68
C VAL A 425 -1.42 -11.36 4.69
N VAL A 426 -1.60 -10.05 4.57
CA VAL A 426 -0.74 -9.18 3.76
C VAL A 426 -0.03 -8.20 4.69
N TYR A 427 1.29 -8.26 4.74
CA TYR A 427 2.09 -7.44 5.66
C TYR A 427 3.54 -7.31 5.18
N ASP A 428 4.17 -6.17 5.46
CA ASP A 428 5.61 -5.96 5.26
C ASP A 428 6.40 -6.62 6.40
N LEU A 429 6.91 -7.81 6.15
CA LEU A 429 7.59 -8.66 7.14
C LEU A 429 9.07 -8.33 7.29
N ASP A 430 9.73 -7.91 6.22
CA ASP A 430 11.17 -7.64 6.20
C ASP A 430 11.53 -6.15 6.36
N GLY A 431 10.53 -5.27 6.29
CA GLY A 431 10.67 -3.83 6.46
C GLY A 431 11.22 -3.12 5.23
N ASP A 432 11.16 -3.72 4.03
CA ASP A 432 11.62 -3.10 2.79
C ASP A 432 10.64 -2.05 2.22
N GLY A 433 9.47 -1.89 2.86
CA GLY A 433 8.40 -1.00 2.46
C GLY A 433 7.38 -1.64 1.52
N LYS A 434 7.47 -2.94 1.24
CA LYS A 434 6.53 -3.69 0.41
C LYS A 434 5.95 -4.86 1.20
N ALA A 435 4.65 -5.02 1.11
CA ALA A 435 3.97 -6.11 1.77
C ALA A 435 4.15 -7.43 1.02
N GLU A 436 4.50 -8.47 1.76
CA GLU A 436 4.40 -9.85 1.30
C GLU A 436 3.02 -10.45 1.60
N VAL A 437 2.74 -11.58 0.98
CA VAL A 437 1.52 -12.35 1.23
C VAL A 437 1.88 -13.63 1.96
N VAL A 438 1.32 -13.84 3.15
CA VAL A 438 1.51 -15.05 3.95
C VAL A 438 0.26 -15.89 3.87
N SER A 439 0.40 -17.17 3.54
CA SER A 439 -0.75 -18.08 3.44
C SER A 439 -0.33 -19.55 3.57
N ARG A 440 -1.32 -20.44 3.63
CA ARG A 440 -1.10 -21.86 3.36
C ARG A 440 -0.84 -22.09 1.88
N TYR A 441 0.10 -22.99 1.61
CA TYR A 441 0.49 -23.36 0.26
C TYR A 441 0.70 -24.86 0.16
N GLN A 442 0.03 -25.51 -0.79
CA GLN A 442 0.18 -26.93 -1.08
C GLN A 442 1.21 -27.15 -2.18
N GLU A 443 2.11 -28.10 -1.97
CA GLU A 443 3.01 -28.62 -2.99
C GLU A 443 3.09 -30.15 -2.87
N GLY A 444 2.58 -30.85 -3.89
CA GLY A 444 2.32 -32.28 -3.80
C GLY A 444 1.26 -32.57 -2.73
N GLU A 445 1.56 -33.53 -1.85
CA GLU A 445 0.68 -33.93 -0.73
C GLU A 445 0.94 -33.13 0.56
N GLN A 446 1.91 -32.21 0.55
CA GLN A 446 2.29 -31.45 1.73
C GLN A 446 1.74 -30.03 1.70
N VAL A 447 1.37 -29.53 2.87
CA VAL A 447 0.94 -28.15 3.06
C VAL A 447 1.96 -27.41 3.92
N TYR A 448 2.26 -26.19 3.50
CA TYR A 448 3.26 -25.31 4.07
C TYR A 448 2.64 -24.01 4.57
N LEU A 449 3.25 -23.41 5.58
CA LEU A 449 3.22 -21.97 5.76
C LEU A 449 4.20 -21.35 4.75
N ALA A 450 3.72 -20.46 3.89
CA ALA A 450 4.53 -19.83 2.86
C ALA A 450 4.43 -18.30 2.93
N VAL A 451 5.56 -17.64 2.66
CA VAL A 451 5.61 -16.21 2.35
C VAL A 451 5.86 -16.05 0.87
N LEU A 452 5.00 -15.27 0.22
CA LEU A 452 4.99 -14.99 -1.20
C LEU A 452 5.32 -13.51 -1.42
N ASP A 453 6.12 -13.25 -2.45
CA ASP A 453 6.37 -11.89 -2.94
C ASP A 453 5.05 -11.22 -3.37
N GLY A 454 4.78 -10.02 -2.86
CA GLY A 454 3.52 -9.31 -3.08
C GLY A 454 3.23 -8.99 -4.56
N MET A 455 4.26 -8.69 -5.36
CA MET A 455 4.10 -8.27 -6.75
C MET A 455 4.06 -9.39 -7.77
N SER A 456 4.63 -10.55 -7.45
CA SER A 456 4.75 -11.68 -8.39
C SER A 456 4.01 -12.94 -7.93
N GLY A 457 3.68 -13.05 -6.64
CA GLY A 457 3.15 -14.25 -6.02
C GLY A 457 4.16 -15.40 -5.98
N ARG A 458 5.46 -15.13 -6.21
CA ARG A 458 6.52 -16.14 -6.11
C ARG A 458 6.73 -16.51 -4.65
N VAL A 459 6.77 -17.81 -4.35
CA VAL A 459 7.13 -18.29 -3.01
C VAL A 459 8.58 -17.91 -2.73
N LEU A 460 8.79 -17.09 -1.70
CA LEU A 460 10.11 -16.65 -1.25
C LEU A 460 10.69 -17.67 -0.28
N ARG A 461 9.84 -18.13 0.65
CA ARG A 461 10.22 -19.01 1.76
C ARG A 461 8.99 -19.79 2.21
N LYS A 462 9.22 -21.01 2.69
CA LYS A 462 8.16 -21.88 3.21
C LYS A 462 8.70 -22.83 4.28
N THR A 463 7.83 -23.21 5.21
CA THR A 463 8.10 -24.22 6.25
C THR A 463 6.86 -25.13 6.36
N PRO A 464 7.00 -26.43 6.69
CA PRO A 464 5.84 -27.31 6.85
C PRO A 464 4.79 -26.72 7.80
N TRP A 465 3.52 -26.77 7.41
CA TRP A 465 2.43 -26.38 8.28
C TRP A 465 2.30 -27.41 9.42
N THR A 466 2.06 -26.93 10.63
CA THR A 466 1.91 -27.82 11.80
C THR A 466 0.69 -28.71 11.66
N GLU A 467 0.87 -30.02 11.84
CA GLU A 467 -0.22 -30.98 11.78
C GLU A 467 -1.25 -30.76 12.90
N MET A 468 -2.50 -31.09 12.61
CA MET A 468 -3.59 -31.04 13.59
C MET A 468 -3.29 -31.97 14.77
N ALA A 469 -3.53 -31.49 15.99
CA ALA A 469 -3.33 -32.27 17.21
C ALA A 469 -4.28 -33.48 17.31
N SER A 470 -5.49 -33.36 16.73
CA SER A 470 -6.49 -34.42 16.68
C SER A 470 -7.51 -34.17 15.56
N ASP A 471 -8.22 -35.22 15.12
CA ASP A 471 -9.31 -35.17 14.15
C ASP A 471 -10.62 -35.77 14.71
N PHE A 472 -10.88 -35.58 16.01
CA PHE A 472 -11.96 -36.31 16.71
C PHE A 472 -13.36 -36.02 16.18
N ALA A 473 -13.62 -34.81 15.66
CA ALA A 473 -14.96 -34.37 15.25
C ALA A 473 -15.11 -34.10 13.74
N ARG A 474 -14.10 -34.38 12.90
CA ARG A 474 -14.05 -33.91 11.50
C ARG A 474 -14.24 -32.39 11.32
N SER A 475 -14.19 -31.62 12.42
CA SER A 475 -14.14 -30.15 12.51
C SER A 475 -12.73 -29.58 12.30
N SER A 476 -11.76 -30.47 12.11
CA SER A 476 -10.29 -30.30 12.12
C SER A 476 -9.70 -29.43 11.00
N THR A 477 -10.53 -28.68 10.27
CA THR A 477 -10.04 -27.79 9.20
C THR A 477 -9.92 -26.33 9.64
N ARG A 478 -10.29 -26.00 10.88
CA ARG A 478 -10.22 -24.62 11.42
C ARG A 478 -8.79 -24.23 11.74
N ILE A 479 -8.32 -23.20 11.06
CA ILE A 479 -6.99 -22.64 11.20
C ILE A 479 -7.03 -21.13 10.99
N HIS A 480 -6.12 -20.39 11.63
CA HIS A 480 -6.07 -18.94 11.55
C HIS A 480 -4.63 -18.44 11.51
N MET A 481 -4.47 -17.18 11.11
CA MET A 481 -3.17 -16.52 11.03
C MET A 481 -3.30 -15.04 11.43
N SER A 482 -2.26 -14.50 12.03
CA SER A 482 -2.11 -13.07 12.34
C SER A 482 -0.64 -12.68 12.38
N ILE A 483 -0.38 -11.38 12.56
CA ILE A 483 0.96 -10.81 12.74
C ILE A 483 1.05 -10.17 14.12
N ALA A 484 2.16 -10.36 14.81
CA ALA A 484 2.43 -9.79 16.13
C ALA A 484 3.85 -9.25 16.25
N TYR A 485 4.04 -8.17 16.98
CA TYR A 485 5.35 -7.64 17.35
C TYR A 485 5.73 -8.20 18.73
N LEU A 486 6.06 -9.49 18.78
CA LEU A 486 6.37 -10.20 20.03
C LEU A 486 7.58 -9.65 20.79
N ASN A 487 8.47 -8.92 20.11
CA ASN A 487 9.60 -8.21 20.70
C ASN A 487 9.43 -6.67 20.69
N GLY A 488 8.25 -6.20 20.27
CA GLY A 488 7.92 -4.79 20.09
C GLY A 488 8.56 -4.11 18.87
N LYS A 489 9.29 -4.84 18.02
CA LYS A 489 10.11 -4.26 16.93
C LYS A 489 9.96 -4.92 15.57
N THR A 490 9.96 -6.24 15.51
CA THR A 490 9.90 -6.99 14.25
C THR A 490 8.62 -7.81 14.19
N PRO A 491 7.94 -7.86 13.04
CA PRO A 491 6.75 -8.68 12.89
C PRO A 491 7.09 -10.17 13.00
N ALA A 492 6.20 -10.92 13.63
CA ALA A 492 6.20 -12.36 13.73
C ALA A 492 4.88 -12.91 13.20
N ILE A 493 4.93 -14.05 12.51
CA ILE A 493 3.75 -14.74 12.00
C ILE A 493 3.23 -15.66 13.10
N ILE A 494 1.97 -15.50 13.46
CA ILE A 494 1.28 -16.39 14.41
C ILE A 494 0.32 -17.27 13.64
N THR A 495 0.41 -18.58 13.81
CA THR A 495 -0.51 -19.55 13.20
C THR A 495 -1.25 -20.35 14.26
N GLN A 496 -2.53 -20.61 14.02
CA GLN A 496 -3.36 -21.49 14.82
C GLN A 496 -3.78 -22.71 14.01
N THR A 497 -3.66 -23.88 14.61
CA THR A 497 -4.09 -25.16 14.05
C THR A 497 -5.06 -25.82 15.04
N GLY A 498 -6.34 -25.94 14.68
CA GLY A 498 -7.42 -26.37 15.58
C GLY A 498 -8.19 -25.21 16.20
N LEU A 499 -9.43 -25.45 16.65
CA LEU A 499 -10.31 -24.42 17.22
C LEU A 499 -11.19 -24.92 18.37
N TYR A 500 -12.12 -25.84 18.12
CA TYR A 500 -13.12 -26.26 19.15
C TYR A 500 -12.59 -27.30 20.14
N GLU A 501 -11.32 -27.68 20.00
CA GLU A 501 -10.71 -28.81 20.68
C GLU A 501 -9.25 -28.49 20.99
N ASN A 502 -8.35 -29.45 20.82
CA ASN A 502 -6.92 -29.21 20.95
C ASN A 502 -6.42 -28.24 19.86
N GLU A 503 -5.85 -27.12 20.29
CA GLU A 503 -5.24 -26.15 19.39
C GLU A 503 -3.71 -26.17 19.52
N ILE A 504 -3.01 -25.89 18.42
CA ILE A 504 -1.58 -25.62 18.43
C ILE A 504 -1.35 -24.23 17.85
N PHE A 505 -0.67 -23.39 18.62
CA PHE A 505 -0.21 -22.09 18.20
C PHE A 505 1.30 -22.14 17.96
N ASP A 506 1.75 -21.61 16.84
CA ASP A 506 3.16 -21.41 16.56
C ASP A 506 3.41 -19.94 16.24
N ALA A 507 4.55 -19.44 16.71
CA ALA A 507 5.10 -18.17 16.26
C ALA A 507 6.34 -18.40 15.40
N TYR A 508 6.46 -17.65 14.32
CA TYR A 508 7.60 -17.67 13.42
C TYR A 508 8.16 -16.27 13.22
N GLY A 509 9.48 -16.14 13.15
CA GLY A 509 10.11 -14.92 12.68
C GLY A 509 9.86 -14.68 11.18
N PRO A 510 10.28 -13.52 10.63
CA PRO A 510 10.12 -13.22 9.21
C PRO A 510 10.69 -14.32 8.31
N GLU A 511 11.84 -14.90 8.68
CA GLU A 511 12.51 -15.99 7.94
C GLU A 511 11.92 -17.39 8.17
N LEU A 512 10.72 -17.49 8.76
CA LEU A 512 10.03 -18.74 9.10
C LEU A 512 10.78 -19.64 10.09
N ASN A 513 11.71 -19.08 10.88
CA ASN A 513 12.28 -19.76 12.03
C ASN A 513 11.25 -19.79 13.18
N LYS A 514 10.95 -20.98 13.71
CA LYS A 514 10.01 -21.13 14.83
C LYS A 514 10.57 -20.45 16.08
N LEU A 515 9.80 -19.53 16.66
CA LEU A 515 10.14 -18.79 17.88
C LEU A 515 9.66 -19.53 19.12
N TRP A 516 8.40 -19.97 19.11
CA TRP A 516 7.80 -20.80 20.15
C TRP A 516 6.63 -21.61 19.60
N GLN A 517 6.21 -22.60 20.38
CA GLN A 517 4.98 -23.37 20.15
C GLN A 517 4.21 -23.48 21.47
N TYR A 518 2.92 -23.15 21.43
CA TYR A 518 1.99 -23.38 22.53
C TYR A 518 0.99 -24.48 22.14
N ARG A 519 0.82 -25.46 23.02
CA ARG A 519 -0.13 -26.57 22.84
C ARG A 519 -1.28 -26.38 23.80
N SER A 520 -2.41 -25.97 23.27
CA SER A 520 -3.62 -25.70 24.02
C SER A 520 -4.40 -27.00 24.21
N PHE A 521 -3.94 -27.82 25.16
CA PHE A 521 -4.50 -29.14 25.46
C PHE A 521 -5.08 -29.15 26.87
N ALA A 522 -6.01 -30.08 27.12
CA ALA A 522 -6.67 -30.21 28.43
C ALA A 522 -7.19 -28.85 28.92
N GLU A 523 -6.58 -28.26 29.95
CA GLU A 523 -7.06 -27.08 30.67
C GLU A 523 -7.23 -25.80 29.86
N THR A 524 -6.73 -25.70 28.63
CA THR A 524 -6.97 -24.53 27.77
C THR A 524 -7.59 -24.85 26.42
N ASN A 525 -7.89 -26.11 26.14
CA ASN A 525 -8.41 -26.49 24.81
C ASN A 525 -9.82 -25.92 24.57
N GLY A 526 -10.18 -25.73 23.30
CA GLY A 526 -11.48 -25.19 22.90
C GLY A 526 -11.69 -23.71 23.24
N SER A 527 -10.60 -22.97 23.51
CA SER A 527 -10.67 -21.54 23.87
C SER A 527 -10.62 -20.62 22.66
N GLY A 528 -10.14 -21.11 21.52
CA GLY A 528 -9.83 -20.27 20.37
C GLY A 528 -11.04 -19.59 19.76
N SER A 529 -10.83 -18.48 19.07
CA SER A 529 -11.84 -17.76 18.30
C SER A 529 -11.67 -17.96 16.80
N HIS A 530 -12.64 -17.49 16.01
CA HIS A 530 -12.54 -17.41 14.55
C HIS A 530 -11.55 -16.34 14.04
N HIS A 531 -10.52 -16.04 14.83
CA HIS A 531 -9.39 -15.18 14.49
C HIS A 531 -8.40 -15.15 15.66
N ILE A 532 -7.14 -14.81 15.36
CA ILE A 532 -6.10 -14.56 16.36
C ILE A 532 -6.02 -13.05 16.57
N ASP A 533 -6.36 -12.57 17.76
CA ASP A 533 -6.21 -11.17 18.13
C ASP A 533 -4.86 -10.89 18.78
N ILE A 534 -4.37 -9.69 18.53
CA ILE A 534 -3.03 -9.25 18.93
C ILE A 534 -3.17 -7.87 19.54
N ALA A 535 -2.62 -7.69 20.74
CA ALA A 535 -2.67 -6.43 21.47
C ALA A 535 -1.58 -6.39 22.52
N ASP A 536 -0.91 -5.25 22.68
CA ASP A 536 -0.16 -4.96 23.90
C ASP A 536 -1.18 -4.67 25.02
N VAL A 537 -1.27 -5.55 26.03
CA VAL A 537 -2.26 -5.42 27.11
C VAL A 537 -1.69 -4.91 28.42
N ASP A 538 -0.36 -4.79 28.53
CA ASP A 538 0.29 -4.33 29.76
C ASP A 538 1.21 -3.12 29.62
N GLY A 539 1.35 -2.60 28.40
CA GLY A 539 2.04 -1.37 28.04
C GLY A 539 3.55 -1.54 27.91
N ASP A 540 4.07 -2.76 27.76
CA ASP A 540 5.50 -3.02 27.63
C ASP A 540 6.04 -2.84 26.18
N GLY A 541 5.15 -2.53 25.24
CA GLY A 541 5.43 -2.32 23.83
C GLY A 541 5.47 -3.60 22.99
N LYS A 542 5.32 -4.78 23.60
CA LYS A 542 5.25 -6.09 22.93
C LYS A 542 3.81 -6.55 22.88
N ASP A 543 3.47 -7.28 21.83
CA ASP A 543 2.09 -7.73 21.65
C ASP A 543 1.87 -9.12 22.28
N GLU A 544 0.78 -9.24 23.04
CA GLU A 544 0.21 -10.52 23.45
C GLU A 544 -0.58 -11.21 22.34
N VAL A 545 -0.75 -12.52 22.48
CA VAL A 545 -1.49 -13.35 21.52
C VAL A 545 -2.75 -13.92 22.18
N PHE A 546 -3.90 -13.63 21.58
CA PHE A 546 -5.19 -14.14 22.03
C PHE A 546 -5.59 -15.39 21.23
N ASN A 547 -5.71 -16.50 21.95
CA ASN A 547 -6.40 -17.70 21.54
C ASN A 547 -7.83 -17.66 22.09
N GLY A 548 -8.67 -16.78 21.52
CA GLY A 548 -10.01 -16.49 22.04
C GLY A 548 -10.01 -16.13 23.53
N THR A 549 -10.56 -16.99 24.37
CA THR A 549 -10.66 -16.82 25.84
C THR A 549 -9.38 -17.17 26.62
N THR A 550 -8.30 -17.56 25.93
CA THR A 550 -6.97 -17.81 26.48
C THR A 550 -5.96 -16.80 25.91
N VAL A 551 -5.07 -16.27 26.75
CA VAL A 551 -4.06 -15.28 26.35
C VAL A 551 -2.66 -15.76 26.66
N LEU A 552 -1.76 -15.59 25.69
CA LEU A 552 -0.35 -15.93 25.78
C LEU A 552 0.50 -14.67 25.89
N ASN A 553 1.56 -14.76 26.70
CA ASN A 553 2.65 -13.80 26.73
C ASN A 553 3.40 -13.79 25.38
N PRO A 554 4.18 -12.74 25.06
CA PRO A 554 4.91 -12.65 23.79
C PRO A 554 5.92 -13.80 23.57
N ASP A 555 6.36 -14.47 24.64
CA ASP A 555 7.24 -15.64 24.59
C ASP A 555 6.49 -16.99 24.44
N GLY A 556 5.17 -16.95 24.30
CA GLY A 556 4.31 -18.14 24.13
C GLY A 556 3.88 -18.81 25.43
N THR A 557 4.27 -18.30 26.60
CA THR A 557 3.80 -18.83 27.89
C THR A 557 2.37 -18.37 28.18
N LEU A 558 1.60 -19.19 28.90
CA LEU A 558 0.23 -18.85 29.29
C LEU A 558 0.22 -17.62 30.21
N ARG A 559 -0.57 -16.60 29.87
CA ARG A 559 -0.82 -15.44 30.75
C ARG A 559 -2.02 -15.71 31.66
N TRP A 560 -3.17 -15.99 31.05
CA TRP A 560 -4.41 -16.33 31.74
C TRP A 560 -5.40 -17.02 30.80
N SER A 561 -6.41 -17.67 31.38
CA SER A 561 -7.57 -18.22 30.68
C SER A 561 -8.79 -18.07 31.61
N ILE A 562 -9.95 -17.66 31.08
CA ILE A 562 -11.15 -17.44 31.92
C ILE A 562 -12.08 -18.65 31.94
N TYR A 563 -12.42 -19.16 30.76
CA TYR A 563 -13.29 -20.31 30.53
C TYR A 563 -12.82 -20.98 29.25
N ARG A 564 -12.78 -22.30 29.21
CA ARG A 564 -12.38 -23.11 28.05
C ARG A 564 -13.50 -23.16 27.00
N GLU A 565 -13.87 -22.00 26.50
CA GLU A 565 -15.03 -21.84 25.66
C GLU A 565 -14.71 -20.93 24.50
N HIS A 566 -15.18 -21.35 23.33
CA HIS A 566 -14.98 -20.69 22.06
C HIS A 566 -15.81 -19.40 21.98
N PRO A 567 -15.20 -18.23 21.74
CA PRO A 567 -15.93 -17.03 21.41
C PRO A 567 -15.96 -16.79 19.89
N ASP A 568 -17.16 -16.45 19.39
CA ASP A 568 -17.36 -16.01 18.01
C ASP A 568 -16.88 -14.57 17.80
N ILE A 569 -16.91 -13.75 18.86
CA ILE A 569 -16.48 -12.35 18.85
C ILE A 569 -15.47 -12.11 19.96
N VAL A 570 -14.34 -11.51 19.58
CA VAL A 570 -13.34 -10.94 20.50
C VAL A 570 -13.10 -9.49 20.09
N ALA A 571 -13.20 -8.57 21.04
CA ALA A 571 -12.87 -7.16 20.82
C ALA A 571 -12.03 -6.63 21.97
N ILE A 572 -10.76 -6.31 21.69
CA ILE A 572 -9.80 -5.79 22.67
C ILE A 572 -9.72 -4.28 22.52
N LYS A 573 -10.24 -3.54 23.49
CA LYS A 573 -10.40 -2.07 23.42
C LYS A 573 -10.34 -1.45 24.82
N ARG A 574 -10.15 -0.14 24.93
CA ARG A 574 -10.45 0.61 26.17
C ARG A 574 -11.96 0.86 26.22
N ILE A 575 -12.72 -0.07 26.77
CA ILE A 575 -14.19 -0.08 26.73
C ILE A 575 -14.78 0.76 27.86
N LEU A 576 -14.20 0.66 29.06
CA LEU A 576 -14.68 1.39 30.22
C LEU A 576 -14.35 2.89 30.10
N PRO A 577 -15.21 3.78 30.62
CA PRO A 577 -14.99 5.22 30.51
C PRO A 577 -13.73 5.66 31.27
N GLY A 578 -12.88 6.46 30.61
CA GLY A 578 -11.72 7.11 31.23
C GLY A 578 -10.58 6.18 31.64
N THR A 579 -10.60 4.90 31.24
CA THR A 579 -9.53 3.95 31.55
C THR A 579 -8.37 4.04 30.55
N LYS A 580 -7.17 3.76 31.04
CA LYS A 580 -6.01 3.47 30.17
C LYS A 580 -5.84 1.97 29.93
N GLU A 581 -6.35 1.13 30.83
CA GLU A 581 -6.24 -0.32 30.72
C GLU A 581 -7.21 -0.86 29.67
N ARG A 582 -6.82 -1.95 29.01
CA ARG A 582 -7.67 -2.60 28.00
C ARG A 582 -8.65 -3.58 28.63
N GLN A 583 -9.79 -3.71 27.99
CA GLN A 583 -10.76 -4.75 28.26
C GLN A 583 -10.93 -5.61 27.00
N VAL A 584 -11.40 -6.83 27.23
CA VAL A 584 -11.78 -7.76 26.19
C VAL A 584 -13.27 -8.01 26.31
N TYR A 585 -14.00 -7.68 25.25
CA TYR A 585 -15.38 -8.08 25.09
C TYR A 585 -15.43 -9.43 24.36
N TYR A 586 -16.11 -10.40 24.97
CA TYR A 586 -16.35 -11.71 24.38
C TYR A 586 -17.84 -11.95 24.17
N ALA A 587 -18.19 -12.49 23.00
CA ALA A 587 -19.44 -13.21 22.78
C ALA A 587 -19.11 -14.72 22.71
N VAL A 588 -19.45 -15.45 23.76
CA VAL A 588 -19.12 -16.87 23.91
C VAL A 588 -20.20 -17.74 23.28
N GLU A 589 -19.78 -18.66 22.40
CA GLU A 589 -20.64 -19.35 21.44
C GLU A 589 -21.67 -20.25 22.11
N SER A 590 -21.30 -21.22 22.93
CA SER A 590 -22.24 -22.26 23.36
C SER A 590 -22.01 -22.70 24.80
N SER A 591 -22.55 -23.87 25.18
CA SER A 591 -22.45 -24.45 26.54
C SER A 591 -23.22 -23.67 27.63
N VAL A 592 -22.94 -23.98 28.89
CA VAL A 592 -23.43 -23.24 30.07
C VAL A 592 -22.83 -21.83 30.18
N HIS A 593 -21.77 -21.57 29.41
CA HIS A 593 -21.07 -20.30 29.39
C HIS A 593 -21.48 -19.38 28.22
N ALA A 594 -22.41 -19.79 27.35
CA ALA A 594 -22.93 -18.96 26.27
C ALA A 594 -23.41 -17.60 26.82
N GLY A 595 -22.87 -16.50 26.30
CA GLY A 595 -23.08 -15.20 26.93
C GLY A 595 -22.15 -14.08 26.46
N ALA A 596 -22.37 -12.91 27.05
CA ALA A 596 -21.54 -11.72 26.88
C ALA A 596 -20.66 -11.49 28.12
N TYR A 597 -19.39 -11.20 27.91
CA TYR A 597 -18.40 -10.98 28.97
C TYR A 597 -17.60 -9.73 28.71
N LEU A 598 -17.26 -9.01 29.78
CA LEU A 598 -16.22 -8.00 29.76
C LEU A 598 -15.14 -8.38 30.76
N VAL A 599 -13.89 -8.40 30.28
CA VAL A 599 -12.75 -8.94 31.01
C VAL A 599 -11.62 -7.94 30.99
N ASP A 600 -10.89 -7.79 32.10
CA ASP A 600 -9.64 -7.05 32.12
C ASP A 600 -8.57 -7.76 31.27
N ALA A 601 -8.07 -7.11 30.22
CA ALA A 601 -7.21 -7.77 29.23
C ALA A 601 -5.85 -8.20 29.81
N LYS A 602 -5.38 -7.50 30.84
CA LYS A 602 -4.08 -7.79 31.48
C LYS A 602 -4.15 -8.98 32.42
N THR A 603 -5.23 -9.09 33.18
CA THR A 603 -5.32 -10.04 34.31
C THR A 603 -6.29 -11.20 34.09
N GLY A 604 -7.17 -11.12 33.07
CA GLY A 604 -8.24 -12.10 32.87
C GLY A 604 -9.38 -11.96 33.89
N LYS A 605 -9.39 -10.92 34.72
CA LYS A 605 -10.47 -10.69 35.69
C LYS A 605 -11.77 -10.36 34.96
N ILE A 606 -12.79 -11.20 35.12
CA ILE A 606 -14.14 -10.90 34.66
C ILE A 606 -14.66 -9.68 35.43
N LEU A 607 -14.95 -8.61 34.70
CA LEU A 607 -15.50 -7.37 35.25
C LEU A 607 -17.01 -7.48 35.38
N TRP A 608 -17.66 -8.05 34.37
CA TRP A 608 -19.04 -8.50 34.42
C TRP A 608 -19.29 -9.59 33.37
N LYS A 609 -20.34 -10.38 33.57
CA LYS A 609 -20.86 -11.32 32.59
C LYS A 609 -22.39 -11.33 32.62
N THR A 610 -23.00 -11.65 31.48
CA THR A 610 -24.37 -12.17 31.44
C THR A 610 -24.35 -13.40 30.55
N ASN A 611 -24.70 -14.54 31.11
CA ASN A 611 -24.62 -15.80 30.39
C ASN A 611 -25.86 -16.67 30.66
N ARG A 612 -25.80 -17.91 30.19
CA ARG A 612 -26.87 -18.90 30.36
C ARG A 612 -27.22 -19.23 31.82
N GLU A 613 -26.31 -19.00 32.77
CA GLU A 613 -26.59 -19.14 34.21
C GLU A 613 -27.56 -18.05 34.69
N ASP A 614 -27.44 -16.84 34.14
CA ASP A 614 -28.27 -15.68 34.49
C ASP A 614 -29.59 -15.66 33.71
N ASP A 615 -29.55 -16.07 32.44
CA ASP A 615 -30.72 -16.11 31.56
C ASP A 615 -30.66 -17.33 30.62
N PRO A 616 -31.53 -18.34 30.77
CA PRO A 616 -31.47 -19.57 29.98
C PRO A 616 -31.75 -19.36 28.48
N ARG A 617 -32.17 -18.16 28.06
CA ARG A 617 -32.33 -17.80 26.64
C ARG A 617 -31.01 -17.67 25.89
N TRP A 618 -29.88 -17.54 26.58
CA TRP A 618 -28.57 -17.63 25.96
C TRP A 618 -28.32 -19.06 25.47
N SER A 619 -28.65 -19.32 24.21
CA SER A 619 -28.34 -20.58 23.56
C SER A 619 -27.03 -20.50 22.79
N HIS A 620 -26.83 -19.36 22.09
CA HIS A 620 -25.64 -19.14 21.28
C HIS A 620 -25.37 -17.65 21.02
N ALA A 621 -24.20 -17.13 21.44
CA ALA A 621 -23.77 -15.78 21.09
C ALA A 621 -22.88 -15.80 19.85
N HIS A 622 -23.37 -15.29 18.72
CA HIS A 622 -22.78 -15.54 17.40
C HIS A 622 -22.24 -14.30 16.68
N ILE A 623 -22.96 -13.19 16.79
CA ILE A 623 -22.57 -11.93 16.13
C ILE A 623 -22.26 -10.88 17.16
N GLY A 624 -21.53 -9.84 16.78
CA GLY A 624 -21.31 -8.72 17.68
C GLY A 624 -20.28 -7.71 17.23
N TRP A 625 -20.21 -6.63 17.99
CA TRP A 625 -19.23 -5.56 17.88
C TRP A 625 -19.17 -4.77 19.18
N ALA A 626 -18.07 -4.05 19.39
CA ALA A 626 -17.90 -3.07 20.47
C ALA A 626 -17.53 -1.72 19.85
N SER A 627 -18.30 -0.65 20.08
CA SER A 627 -18.10 0.65 19.42
C SER A 627 -18.85 1.78 20.13
N GLU A 628 -18.35 3.01 20.01
CA GLU A 628 -19.01 4.22 20.51
C GLU A 628 -20.08 4.70 19.52
N VAL A 629 -21.32 4.27 19.73
CA VAL A 629 -22.45 4.58 18.84
C VAL A 629 -23.44 5.56 19.47
N PHE A 630 -23.35 5.81 20.78
CA PHE A 630 -24.30 6.65 21.50
C PHE A 630 -23.67 7.50 22.61
N ARG A 631 -23.68 8.83 22.43
CA ARG A 631 -23.17 9.79 23.42
C ARG A 631 -23.83 9.74 24.79
N GLY A 632 -25.06 9.21 24.88
CA GLY A 632 -25.80 9.13 26.13
C GLY A 632 -25.34 7.99 27.06
N SER A 633 -24.32 7.23 26.67
CA SER A 633 -23.76 6.10 27.41
C SER A 633 -22.24 6.28 27.55
N PRO A 634 -21.68 6.33 28.76
CA PRO A 634 -20.23 6.44 28.96
C PRO A 634 -19.49 5.15 28.54
N GLY A 635 -18.38 5.32 27.82
CA GLY A 635 -17.58 4.20 27.31
C GLY A 635 -18.14 3.65 26.00
N MET A 636 -17.74 2.43 25.64
CA MET A 636 -18.23 1.77 24.42
C MET A 636 -19.49 0.96 24.69
N GLU A 637 -20.39 0.93 23.71
CA GLU A 637 -21.47 -0.03 23.67
C GLU A 637 -20.98 -1.35 23.07
N MET A 638 -21.59 -2.46 23.50
CA MET A 638 -21.31 -3.78 22.95
C MET A 638 -22.60 -4.48 22.54
N LEU A 639 -22.60 -5.04 21.33
CA LEU A 639 -23.73 -5.78 20.78
C LEU A 639 -23.37 -7.25 20.66
N THR A 640 -24.32 -8.12 21.02
CA THR A 640 -24.34 -9.51 20.57
C THR A 640 -25.77 -10.02 20.47
N ASN A 641 -25.98 -11.32 20.30
CA ASN A 641 -27.29 -11.96 20.25
C ASN A 641 -27.35 -13.21 21.14
N ARG A 642 -28.56 -13.65 21.51
CA ARG A 642 -28.75 -14.83 22.39
C ARG A 642 -29.07 -16.13 21.66
N ASP A 643 -29.53 -16.03 20.42
CA ASP A 643 -30.22 -17.06 19.65
C ASP A 643 -29.42 -17.56 18.42
N GLY A 644 -28.09 -17.45 18.47
CA GLY A 644 -27.16 -18.00 17.49
C GLY A 644 -27.34 -17.45 16.07
N HIS A 645 -27.30 -18.32 15.07
CA HIS A 645 -27.45 -17.92 13.67
C HIS A 645 -28.81 -17.32 13.31
N LEU A 646 -29.82 -17.38 14.19
CA LEU A 646 -31.09 -16.70 13.96
C LEU A 646 -30.95 -15.18 14.06
N ALA A 647 -30.07 -14.71 14.95
CA ALA A 647 -29.76 -13.30 15.19
C ALA A 647 -31.00 -12.40 15.35
N LYS A 648 -32.10 -12.91 15.94
CA LYS A 648 -33.35 -12.17 16.16
C LYS A 648 -33.39 -11.51 17.54
N ASP A 649 -32.69 -12.09 18.52
CA ASP A 649 -32.64 -11.61 19.90
C ASP A 649 -31.29 -10.91 20.15
N GLN A 650 -31.10 -9.75 19.52
CA GLN A 650 -29.89 -8.94 19.66
C GLN A 650 -30.00 -8.04 20.89
N VAL A 651 -28.92 -7.95 21.65
CA VAL A 651 -28.86 -7.18 22.90
C VAL A 651 -27.72 -6.19 22.82
N LEU A 652 -28.02 -4.92 23.08
CA LEU A 652 -27.04 -3.85 23.19
C LEU A 652 -26.78 -3.57 24.68
N PHE A 653 -25.52 -3.63 25.07
CA PHE A 653 -25.01 -3.36 26.42
C PHE A 653 -24.27 -2.02 26.46
N ALA A 654 -24.39 -1.32 27.58
CA ALA A 654 -23.45 -0.28 27.96
C ALA A 654 -22.12 -0.90 28.44
N SER A 655 -21.09 -0.08 28.59
CA SER A 655 -19.76 -0.51 29.06
C SER A 655 -19.78 -1.20 30.43
N ASP A 656 -20.74 -0.87 31.28
CA ASP A 656 -20.94 -1.43 32.63
C ASP A 656 -21.79 -2.73 32.66
N GLY A 657 -22.23 -3.23 31.51
CA GLY A 657 -23.03 -4.45 31.38
C GLY A 657 -24.53 -4.25 31.49
N ARG A 658 -25.01 -3.01 31.70
CA ARG A 658 -26.44 -2.71 31.67
C ARG A 658 -26.99 -2.83 30.25
N ILE A 659 -28.12 -3.52 30.10
CA ILE A 659 -28.83 -3.58 28.82
C ILE A 659 -29.40 -2.20 28.48
N LEU A 660 -28.98 -1.65 27.34
CA LEU A 660 -29.49 -0.41 26.77
C LEU A 660 -30.71 -0.66 25.88
N MET A 661 -30.70 -1.74 25.10
CA MET A 661 -31.80 -2.10 24.21
C MET A 661 -31.85 -3.62 23.97
N ASN A 662 -33.05 -4.20 24.06
CA ASN A 662 -33.33 -5.59 23.75
C ASN A 662 -34.83 -5.73 23.33
N PRO A 663 -35.13 -6.19 22.11
CA PRO A 663 -34.19 -6.49 21.04
C PRO A 663 -33.63 -5.20 20.41
N PHE A 664 -32.33 -5.20 20.10
CA PHE A 664 -31.73 -4.23 19.19
C PHE A 664 -32.09 -4.61 17.73
N PRO A 665 -32.39 -3.65 16.83
CA PRO A 665 -32.76 -3.98 15.47
C PRO A 665 -31.63 -4.70 14.71
N PRO A 666 -31.92 -5.78 13.97
CA PRO A 666 -30.90 -6.56 13.30
C PRO A 666 -30.31 -5.85 12.06
N GLY A 667 -29.11 -6.27 11.67
CA GLY A 667 -28.50 -5.91 10.38
C GLY A 667 -27.79 -4.56 10.34
N TRP A 668 -27.41 -4.03 11.51
CA TRP A 668 -26.68 -2.77 11.65
C TRP A 668 -25.25 -3.00 12.14
N LYS A 669 -24.30 -2.30 11.51
CA LYS A 669 -22.87 -2.39 11.78
C LYS A 669 -22.27 -1.00 11.98
N PRO A 670 -21.31 -0.78 12.91
CA PRO A 670 -20.69 0.53 13.08
C PRO A 670 -19.89 0.95 11.84
N VAL A 671 -19.95 2.24 11.50
CA VAL A 671 -19.14 2.86 10.44
C VAL A 671 -18.83 4.30 10.80
N HIS A 672 -17.68 4.83 10.37
CA HIS A 672 -17.36 6.24 10.49
C HIS A 672 -17.43 6.92 9.12
N TRP A 673 -18.65 7.18 8.65
CA TRP A 673 -18.88 7.62 7.26
C TRP A 673 -19.01 9.13 7.13
N THR A 674 -19.66 9.82 8.08
CA THR A 674 -19.88 11.28 7.98
C THR A 674 -18.77 12.10 8.65
N GLY A 675 -17.99 11.49 9.56
CA GLY A 675 -16.93 12.16 10.32
C GLY A 675 -17.34 12.65 11.71
N ASP A 676 -18.54 12.29 12.18
CA ASP A 676 -19.08 12.65 13.49
C ASP A 676 -18.29 12.01 14.64
N GLU A 677 -18.46 12.51 15.87
CA GLU A 677 -17.70 12.00 17.04
C GLU A 677 -18.08 10.57 17.44
N THR A 678 -19.32 10.16 17.19
CA THR A 678 -19.81 8.80 17.46
C THR A 678 -20.14 8.14 16.14
N ARG A 679 -19.86 6.84 16.03
CA ARG A 679 -20.08 6.08 14.80
C ARG A 679 -21.55 6.08 14.37
N GLU A 680 -21.76 6.13 13.07
CA GLU A 680 -23.03 5.78 12.46
C GLU A 680 -23.20 4.25 12.48
N LEU A 681 -24.43 3.82 12.21
CA LEU A 681 -24.77 2.44 11.94
C LEU A 681 -25.14 2.31 10.46
N MET A 682 -24.56 1.32 9.79
CA MET A 682 -24.78 1.00 8.38
C MET A 682 -25.50 -0.34 8.24
N SER A 683 -26.39 -0.46 7.26
CA SER A 683 -26.97 -1.76 6.90
C SER A 683 -25.92 -2.70 6.30
N ASN A 684 -26.17 -4.02 6.39
CA ASN A 684 -25.26 -5.05 5.84
C ASN A 684 -24.90 -4.89 4.35
N ASP A 685 -25.75 -4.23 3.56
CA ASP A 685 -25.56 -3.96 2.14
C ASP A 685 -25.07 -2.52 1.87
N GLY A 686 -24.86 -1.70 2.90
CA GLY A 686 -24.40 -0.32 2.78
C GLY A 686 -25.39 0.65 2.12
N THR A 687 -26.66 0.26 1.94
CA THR A 687 -27.67 1.10 1.29
C THR A 687 -28.44 2.00 2.27
N ARG A 688 -28.20 1.85 3.58
CA ARG A 688 -28.84 2.64 4.63
C ARG A 688 -27.83 3.04 5.69
N LEU A 689 -28.01 4.24 6.22
CA LEU A 689 -27.29 4.75 7.38
C LEU A 689 -28.29 5.18 8.46
N GLY A 690 -27.90 5.04 9.71
CA GLY A 690 -28.68 5.48 10.86
C GLY A 690 -27.83 5.78 12.08
N ARG A 691 -28.46 6.30 13.12
CA ARG A 691 -27.83 6.61 14.40
C ARG A 691 -28.68 6.06 15.54
N PHE A 692 -28.04 5.49 16.55
CA PHE A 692 -28.73 5.02 17.74
C PHE A 692 -29.06 6.22 18.65
N THR A 693 -30.33 6.41 18.99
CA THR A 693 -30.82 7.54 19.80
C THR A 693 -31.01 7.18 21.28
N GLY A 694 -30.58 5.98 21.69
CA GLY A 694 -30.90 5.39 23.00
C GLY A 694 -32.27 4.69 23.04
N LYS A 695 -33.12 4.88 22.03
CA LYS A 695 -34.44 4.23 21.91
C LYS A 695 -34.61 3.44 20.62
N ALA A 696 -34.04 3.92 19.53
CA ALA A 696 -34.14 3.30 18.21
C ALA A 696 -32.92 3.65 17.36
N VAL A 697 -32.75 2.94 16.25
CA VAL A 697 -31.84 3.35 15.17
C VAL A 697 -32.65 4.16 14.17
N GLU A 698 -32.39 5.45 14.11
CA GLU A 698 -33.08 6.40 13.23
C GLU A 698 -32.25 6.67 11.99
N ALA A 699 -32.88 6.76 10.83
CA ALA A 699 -32.18 7.04 9.57
C ALA A 699 -31.55 8.44 9.60
N ILE A 700 -30.37 8.58 9.00
CA ILE A 700 -29.73 9.89 8.81
C ILE A 700 -29.83 10.32 7.35
N GLU A 701 -29.99 11.62 7.12
CA GLU A 701 -30.00 12.21 5.78
C GLU A 701 -28.55 12.46 5.32
N ALA A 702 -27.93 11.42 4.76
CA ALA A 702 -26.58 11.47 4.20
C ALA A 702 -26.47 10.57 2.96
N ALA A 703 -25.50 10.86 2.09
CA ALA A 703 -25.16 9.95 1.00
C ALA A 703 -24.76 8.58 1.57
N VAL A 704 -25.36 7.51 1.08
CA VAL A 704 -25.08 6.15 1.57
C VAL A 704 -23.83 5.58 0.90
N PRO A 705 -23.08 4.67 1.56
CA PRO A 705 -21.85 4.13 1.00
C PRO A 705 -22.06 3.37 -0.31
N ASN A 706 -22.92 2.34 -0.32
CA ASN A 706 -23.16 1.48 -1.47
C ASN A 706 -24.33 2.00 -2.31
N GLU A 707 -24.12 3.17 -2.92
CA GLU A 707 -25.06 3.80 -3.85
C GLU A 707 -25.41 2.92 -5.07
N LEU A 708 -24.56 1.94 -5.38
CA LEU A 708 -24.73 1.03 -6.50
C LEU A 708 -25.60 -0.20 -6.17
N GLY A 709 -25.93 -0.44 -4.89
CA GLY A 709 -26.60 -1.68 -4.46
C GLY A 709 -25.83 -2.94 -4.83
N SER A 710 -24.50 -2.83 -4.88
CA SER A 710 -23.60 -3.75 -5.58
C SER A 710 -23.30 -5.07 -4.87
N GLY A 711 -23.87 -5.33 -3.69
CA GLY A 711 -23.63 -6.55 -2.90
C GLY A 711 -23.60 -6.31 -1.39
N SER A 712 -23.00 -7.25 -0.65
CA SER A 712 -22.86 -7.19 0.80
C SER A 712 -21.58 -6.46 1.21
N CYS A 713 -21.68 -5.59 2.21
CA CYS A 713 -20.56 -4.80 2.74
C CYS A 713 -20.10 -5.37 4.08
N ASN A 714 -18.85 -5.84 4.10
CA ASN A 714 -18.32 -6.62 5.22
C ASN A 714 -17.05 -6.01 5.84
N MET A 715 -16.43 -5.02 5.18
CA MET A 715 -15.30 -4.27 5.73
C MET A 715 -15.64 -2.79 5.81
N VAL A 716 -15.22 -2.16 6.90
CA VAL A 716 -15.18 -0.70 7.07
C VAL A 716 -13.78 -0.35 7.57
N ALA A 717 -13.02 0.46 6.83
CA ALA A 717 -11.65 0.79 7.17
C ALA A 717 -11.18 2.08 6.48
N ASP A 718 -10.31 2.86 7.11
CA ASP A 718 -9.52 3.93 6.47
C ASP A 718 -8.49 3.27 5.56
N LEU A 719 -8.82 3.22 4.27
CA LEU A 719 -7.98 2.66 3.21
C LEU A 719 -7.33 3.77 2.38
N ALA A 720 -8.03 4.89 2.19
CA ALA A 720 -7.61 6.04 1.40
C ALA A 720 -8.34 7.32 1.84
N GLY A 721 -7.99 8.47 1.26
CA GLY A 721 -8.65 9.72 1.59
C GLY A 721 -8.34 10.20 3.02
N ASP A 722 -9.32 10.82 3.68
CA ASP A 722 -9.19 11.32 5.05
C ASP A 722 -9.46 10.21 6.08
N TYR A 723 -9.73 10.59 7.32
CA TYR A 723 -9.87 9.63 8.43
C TYR A 723 -11.21 8.87 8.44
N ARG A 724 -12.15 9.22 7.56
CA ARG A 724 -13.43 8.50 7.42
C ARG A 724 -13.16 7.10 6.86
N ASP A 725 -14.02 6.16 7.21
CA ASP A 725 -13.89 4.79 6.74
C ASP A 725 -14.33 4.67 5.26
N GLU A 726 -13.52 4.01 4.43
CA GLU A 726 -14.01 3.35 3.24
C GLU A 726 -14.88 2.14 3.60
N VAL A 727 -15.85 1.86 2.75
CA VAL A 727 -16.72 0.69 2.86
C VAL A 727 -16.41 -0.27 1.71
N VAL A 728 -16.09 -1.52 2.04
CA VAL A 728 -15.75 -2.55 1.05
C VAL A 728 -16.90 -3.54 0.92
N CYS A 729 -17.41 -3.68 -0.30
CA CYS A 729 -18.53 -4.54 -0.63
C CYS A 729 -18.16 -5.56 -1.70
N ALA A 730 -18.61 -6.80 -1.53
CA ALA A 730 -18.47 -7.86 -2.51
C ALA A 730 -19.82 -8.18 -3.14
N GLY A 731 -19.87 -8.22 -4.46
CA GLY A 731 -21.05 -8.63 -5.21
C GLY A 731 -20.81 -8.62 -6.71
N LYS A 732 -21.63 -7.90 -7.49
CA LYS A 732 -21.59 -7.96 -8.96
C LYS A 732 -21.66 -6.58 -9.61
N THR A 733 -20.91 -6.41 -10.70
CA THR A 733 -21.06 -5.29 -11.63
C THR A 733 -22.39 -5.36 -12.37
N ASN A 734 -22.79 -4.27 -13.03
CA ASN A 734 -23.98 -4.23 -13.90
C ASN A 734 -23.92 -5.25 -15.05
N ALA A 735 -22.72 -5.68 -15.46
CA ALA A 735 -22.51 -6.73 -16.45
C ALA A 735 -22.63 -8.15 -15.86
N GLY A 736 -22.97 -8.28 -14.57
CA GLY A 736 -23.11 -9.56 -13.86
C GLY A 736 -21.79 -10.20 -13.44
N ARG A 737 -20.64 -9.56 -13.70
CA ARG A 737 -19.31 -10.03 -13.28
C ARG A 737 -19.12 -9.78 -11.79
N ARG A 738 -18.58 -10.77 -11.07
CA ARG A 738 -18.19 -10.65 -9.67
C ARG A 738 -17.18 -9.52 -9.50
N ALA A 739 -17.37 -8.72 -8.46
CA ALA A 739 -16.47 -7.63 -8.14
C ALA A 739 -16.42 -7.33 -6.64
N VAL A 740 -15.31 -6.74 -6.22
CA VAL A 740 -15.14 -6.06 -4.94
C VAL A 740 -15.10 -4.56 -5.21
N PHE A 741 -15.92 -3.80 -4.50
CA PHE A 741 -16.04 -2.35 -4.62
C PHE A 741 -15.49 -1.70 -3.36
N VAL A 742 -14.72 -0.62 -3.51
CA VAL A 742 -14.29 0.24 -2.42
C VAL A 742 -14.98 1.59 -2.57
N PHE A 743 -15.80 1.94 -1.58
CA PHE A 743 -16.56 3.18 -1.54
C PHE A 743 -15.95 4.15 -0.53
N THR A 744 -15.78 5.42 -0.92
CA THR A 744 -15.38 6.53 -0.03
C THR A 744 -16.44 7.62 -0.03
N ASN A 745 -16.49 8.40 1.06
CA ASN A 745 -17.44 9.52 1.16
C ASN A 745 -16.90 10.75 0.44
N VAL A 746 -17.55 11.13 -0.66
CA VAL A 746 -17.17 12.28 -1.49
C VAL A 746 -17.82 13.61 -1.07
N GLU A 747 -18.43 13.66 0.11
CA GLU A 747 -18.95 14.90 0.70
C GLU A 747 -17.84 15.68 1.43
N PRO A 748 -17.76 17.02 1.27
CA PRO A 748 -16.84 17.87 2.01
C PRO A 748 -17.03 17.80 3.53
N LEU A 749 -15.92 17.83 4.25
CA LEU A 749 -15.89 17.79 5.71
C LEU A 749 -14.94 18.85 6.27
N ALA A 750 -15.44 19.74 7.12
CA ALA A 750 -14.65 20.79 7.76
C ALA A 750 -13.94 20.29 9.04
N LYS A 751 -13.35 19.10 8.97
CA LYS A 751 -12.62 18.43 10.04
C LYS A 751 -11.49 17.59 9.44
N ARG A 752 -10.46 17.35 10.24
CA ARG A 752 -9.35 16.43 9.94
C ARG A 752 -8.97 15.70 11.20
N ASP A 753 -8.42 14.51 11.02
CA ASP A 753 -7.88 13.68 12.09
C ASP A 753 -6.80 12.76 11.49
N LEU A 754 -5.95 12.18 12.33
CA LEU A 754 -4.89 11.27 11.91
C LEU A 754 -5.47 10.05 11.23
N THR A 755 -4.83 9.61 10.13
CA THR A 755 -5.15 8.33 9.52
C THR A 755 -5.02 7.19 10.53
N ARG A 756 -5.95 6.26 10.47
CA ARG A 756 -5.97 5.08 11.34
C ARG A 756 -4.82 4.14 11.01
N THR A 757 -4.37 4.13 9.76
CA THR A 757 -3.22 3.31 9.32
C THR A 757 -1.87 3.78 9.87
N ALA A 758 -1.81 4.94 10.53
CA ALA A 758 -0.62 5.35 11.28
C ALA A 758 -0.42 4.51 12.55
N ASN A 759 -1.49 3.93 13.11
CA ASN A 759 -1.41 3.10 14.30
C ASN A 759 -1.01 1.66 13.94
N ARG A 760 -0.08 1.08 14.72
CA ARG A 760 0.40 -0.29 14.51
C ARG A 760 -0.75 -1.31 14.64
N GLU A 761 -1.57 -1.20 15.68
CA GLU A 761 -2.66 -2.14 15.96
C GLU A 761 -3.73 -2.10 14.88
N TYR A 762 -4.03 -0.91 14.36
CA TYR A 762 -4.92 -0.77 13.22
C TYR A 762 -4.38 -1.52 12.00
N ARG A 763 -3.07 -1.41 11.71
CA ARG A 763 -2.43 -2.15 10.62
C ARG A 763 -2.43 -3.65 10.86
N LEU A 764 -2.18 -4.11 12.09
CA LEU A 764 -2.25 -5.54 12.45
C LEU A 764 -3.68 -6.08 12.28
N TRP A 765 -4.69 -5.34 12.74
CA TRP A 765 -6.09 -5.66 12.53
C TRP A 765 -6.42 -5.72 11.04
N MET A 766 -6.07 -4.70 10.26
CA MET A 766 -6.35 -4.65 8.82
C MET A 766 -5.70 -5.81 8.06
N ALA A 767 -4.47 -6.18 8.42
CA ALA A 767 -3.72 -7.27 7.79
C ALA A 767 -4.39 -8.64 7.97
N ARG A 768 -5.02 -8.89 9.14
CA ARG A 768 -5.76 -10.14 9.41
C ARG A 768 -7.24 -10.08 9.05
N ASN A 769 -7.86 -8.90 9.06
CA ASN A 769 -9.32 -8.77 9.03
C ASN A 769 -9.83 -9.36 7.71
N GLN A 770 -10.79 -10.29 7.80
CA GLN A 770 -11.29 -11.12 6.71
C GLN A 770 -10.29 -12.11 6.07
N GLY A 771 -8.99 -11.88 6.24
CA GLY A 771 -7.92 -12.76 5.79
C GLY A 771 -8.00 -14.17 6.37
N GLY A 772 -8.44 -14.31 7.62
CA GLY A 772 -8.79 -15.58 8.26
C GLY A 772 -9.97 -15.43 9.23
N GLY A 773 -10.99 -16.27 9.06
CA GLY A 773 -12.17 -16.35 9.92
C GLY A 773 -13.17 -15.18 9.82
N TYR A 774 -13.79 -14.76 10.94
CA TYR A 774 -14.92 -13.82 10.94
C TYR A 774 -14.47 -12.35 10.87
N ALA A 775 -15.29 -11.52 10.21
CA ALA A 775 -15.04 -10.09 10.11
C ALA A 775 -15.22 -9.43 11.49
N SER A 776 -14.31 -8.50 11.81
CA SER A 776 -14.33 -7.74 13.07
C SER A 776 -14.29 -6.23 12.80
N TYR A 777 -14.47 -5.43 13.85
CA TYR A 777 -14.53 -3.95 13.75
C TYR A 777 -13.49 -3.31 14.65
N PHE A 778 -12.72 -2.39 14.08
CA PHE A 778 -11.77 -1.58 14.84
C PHE A 778 -12.43 -0.30 15.37
N GLU A 779 -12.11 0.09 16.60
CA GLU A 779 -12.47 1.42 17.11
C GLU A 779 -11.21 2.24 17.30
N TRP A 780 -11.21 3.49 16.82
CA TRP A 780 -10.02 4.33 16.91
C TRP A 780 -9.85 4.85 18.33
N GLN A 781 -8.72 4.52 18.95
CA GLN A 781 -8.35 4.96 20.28
C GLN A 781 -6.93 5.51 20.25
N PRO A 782 -6.74 6.81 19.97
CA PRO A 782 -5.40 7.39 19.97
C PRO A 782 -4.79 7.22 21.37
N GLU A 783 -3.51 6.87 21.42
CA GLU A 783 -2.74 6.66 22.66
C GLU A 783 -2.53 7.94 23.48
#